data_AF-A0A0N6ZHR3-F1
#
_entry.id   AF-A0A0N6ZHR3-F1
#
_cell.length_a   1.000
_cell.length_b   1.000
_cell.length_c   1.000
_cell.angle_alpha   90.00
_cell.angle_beta   90.00
_cell.angle_gamma   90.00
#
_symmetry.space_group_name_H-M   'P 1'
#
loop_
_entity.id
_entity.type
_entity.pdbx_description
1 polymer ?
#
loop_
_entity_poly.entity_id
_entity_poly.type
_entity_poly.pdbx_seq_one_letter_code
_entity_poly.pdbx_strand_id
1 'polypeptide(L)'
;MQTSSDRHEYPAHWEADVVLRDGGTARVRPITVDDAERLVSFYEQVSDESKYYRFFAPYPRLSAKDVHRFTHHDFVDRVGLAATIGGEFIATVRYDRIGAGGTPATAPADEAEVAFLVQDAHQGRGVASALLEHIAAVARERGIRRFTAEVLPANTKMIKVFMDAGYTQKRSFEDGVVRLEFGLEPTDRSLAVQYGREQRAEARSVQRLLQPGSVAVVGTGRTPGGVGRSILGNIRDAGYTGRLYAVNRAFPEEQKTLDGVPACRSVRDIDGPVDLAVVTVPAAHVPDVVTECGEHGVQGLVVISAGYADSGPEGRERQRALVRQARTYGMRIIGPNAFGIVNTSPDVRLNASLAPEMPRPGRIGLFAQSGAIGIALLSRLHRRGGGVTGHTGVSTFVSSGNRADVSGNDVLQYWYDDPDTDVALMYLESIGNPRKFTRLARRTAAAKPLVVVQGARHGGVAPQGHAVRATRLPHATVSALLRQAGVIRVDTITELVDAGLLLARQPLPTGPRVAILGNSESLGLLTYDACLSEGLRPQPPLDLTTAASADDFHAALARALADDTCDAVVVTAIPTVGEGAAGDAALAEALRSAAAAVPTKPVLVVHVELGGLAEALSAATSTAPQAGPGPTAPAAPDPAAPPAPGAAADSAPGVAPPAVPGTASRVEPGSAAPAAPSPTVDSAPGAARQAAPGAAPQAAPGPASPAAQGAPPRATPGTAADSAPGTSSGAAPGSVAGTAPDAPSGAAPSSPFRGGPSSTPHAAPGGAAAASSGSSAAPPPSQPAAPAPAGARLIPAYPAAERAVRALGEAVAYAQWRREAADPGKVPEYEDIDEKGAAEQIAGLLARGQGLTLGDRETCDLLGRYGVRVHRALPAPTPDDAAAAARTLGYPVALKATAPHLRHRADLGGVRLDLADEEQLRRAYAELTELFGKPAELRPVVQGMAPRGVDTVVRAVIDPAAGAVLSFGLAGAATQLLGDMAHRLIPVTDRDATSLIRSIRTAPLLFGWRGSAPVDAAALEELLLRVSRLVDDHPEVVAVTLEPVVVAPHGLSVLGASVRLAPPPARDDLGPRTMPAY
;
A
#
# COMPACT_ATOMS: atom_id res chain seq x y z
N MET A 1 2.43 -27.85 -46.32
CA MET A 1 1.75 -26.57 -46.60
C MET A 1 0.45 -26.58 -45.81
N GLN A 2 0.40 -25.92 -44.65
CA GLN A 2 -0.80 -25.86 -43.81
C GLN A 2 -1.78 -24.80 -44.36
N THR A 3 -3.07 -25.06 -44.19
CA THR A 3 -4.14 -24.08 -44.44
C THR A 3 -4.17 -23.02 -43.33
N SER A 4 -4.74 -21.84 -43.61
CA SER A 4 -4.86 -20.76 -42.61
C SER A 4 -5.90 -21.01 -41.51
N SER A 5 -6.46 -22.22 -41.44
CA SER A 5 -7.48 -22.66 -40.48
C SER A 5 -6.95 -22.92 -39.07
N ASP A 6 -5.70 -23.38 -38.97
CA ASP A 6 -5.20 -24.01 -37.73
C ASP A 6 -4.55 -22.99 -36.78
N ARG A 7 -4.34 -21.75 -37.25
CA ARG A 7 -3.74 -20.66 -36.49
C ARG A 7 -4.74 -20.03 -35.51
N HIS A 8 -4.86 -20.67 -34.36
CA HIS A 8 -5.45 -20.09 -33.16
C HIS A 8 -4.68 -18.80 -32.79
N GLU A 9 -5.40 -17.76 -32.37
CA GLU A 9 -4.81 -16.46 -32.06
C GLU A 9 -3.87 -16.57 -30.84
N TYR A 10 -2.67 -15.97 -30.93
CA TYR A 10 -1.67 -16.06 -29.88
C TYR A 10 -2.11 -15.27 -28.63
N PRO A 11 -2.28 -15.92 -27.46
CA PRO A 11 -2.81 -15.28 -26.26
C PRO A 11 -1.72 -14.45 -25.56
N ALA A 12 -1.42 -13.27 -26.12
CA ALA A 12 -0.37 -12.38 -25.64
C ALA A 12 -0.60 -11.87 -24.20
N HIS A 13 -1.84 -11.90 -23.69
CA HIS A 13 -2.17 -11.57 -22.31
C HIS A 13 -1.74 -12.64 -21.30
N TRP A 14 -1.32 -13.83 -21.74
CA TRP A 14 -0.70 -14.86 -20.89
C TRP A 14 0.82 -14.67 -20.72
N GLU A 15 1.42 -13.69 -21.40
CA GLU A 15 2.83 -13.39 -21.18
C GLU A 15 3.04 -12.52 -19.92
N ALA A 16 3.99 -12.94 -19.07
CA ALA A 16 4.31 -12.23 -17.85
C ALA A 16 5.79 -12.36 -17.48
N ASP A 17 6.32 -11.35 -16.79
CA ASP A 17 7.62 -11.45 -16.13
C ASP A 17 7.40 -11.88 -14.67
N VAL A 18 8.12 -12.89 -14.19
CA VAL A 18 7.93 -13.46 -12.85
C VAL A 18 9.16 -13.29 -11.98
N VAL A 19 8.97 -13.06 -10.68
CA VAL A 19 10.05 -13.07 -9.69
C VAL A 19 10.22 -14.48 -9.13
N LEU A 20 11.43 -15.02 -9.25
CA LEU A 20 11.81 -16.36 -8.79
C LEU A 20 12.18 -16.33 -7.29
N ARG A 21 12.16 -17.51 -6.64
CA ARG A 21 12.42 -17.65 -5.19
C ARG A 21 13.81 -17.16 -4.77
N ASP A 22 14.77 -17.23 -5.69
CA ASP A 22 16.13 -16.75 -5.48
C ASP A 22 16.28 -15.22 -5.58
N GLY A 23 15.25 -14.51 -6.06
CA GLY A 23 15.22 -13.06 -6.30
C GLY A 23 15.48 -12.63 -7.76
N GLY A 24 15.85 -13.57 -8.65
CA GLY A 24 16.00 -13.28 -10.09
C GLY A 24 14.65 -13.24 -10.82
N THR A 25 14.66 -12.93 -12.11
CA THR A 25 13.41 -12.93 -12.93
C THR A 25 13.49 -13.87 -14.12
N ALA A 26 12.33 -14.20 -14.68
CA ALA A 26 12.17 -14.99 -15.91
C ALA A 26 10.89 -14.56 -16.67
N ARG A 27 10.86 -14.73 -17.99
CA ARG A 27 9.65 -14.53 -18.81
C ARG A 27 8.84 -15.82 -18.87
N VAL A 28 7.58 -15.78 -18.51
CA VAL A 28 6.60 -16.84 -18.81
C VAL A 28 5.82 -16.42 -20.07
N ARG A 29 5.68 -17.33 -21.04
CA ARG A 29 4.87 -17.11 -22.25
C ARG A 29 4.33 -18.42 -22.85
N PRO A 30 3.30 -18.38 -23.71
CA PRO A 30 2.90 -19.53 -24.51
C PRO A 30 4.04 -20.06 -25.40
N ILE A 31 4.06 -21.38 -25.60
CA ILE A 31 4.97 -22.07 -26.53
C ILE A 31 4.38 -22.02 -27.94
N THR A 32 5.17 -21.59 -28.94
CA THR A 32 4.75 -21.56 -30.35
C THR A 32 5.38 -22.69 -31.17
N VAL A 33 4.95 -22.82 -32.43
CA VAL A 33 5.54 -23.75 -33.40
C VAL A 33 7.02 -23.46 -33.68
N ASP A 34 7.45 -22.21 -33.50
CA ASP A 34 8.81 -21.73 -33.76
C ASP A 34 9.79 -22.08 -32.62
N ASP A 35 9.29 -22.57 -31.48
CA ASP A 35 10.10 -23.00 -30.34
C ASP A 35 10.65 -24.42 -30.46
N ALA A 36 10.47 -25.10 -31.60
CA ALA A 36 10.89 -26.48 -31.82
C ALA A 36 12.38 -26.71 -31.50
N GLU A 37 13.26 -25.82 -31.97
CA GLU A 37 14.70 -25.92 -31.72
C GLU A 37 15.07 -25.58 -30.27
N ARG A 38 14.43 -24.56 -29.66
CA ARG A 38 14.61 -24.21 -28.24
C ARG A 38 14.18 -25.35 -27.32
N LEU A 39 13.07 -26.01 -27.64
CA LEU A 39 12.57 -27.15 -26.87
C LEU A 39 13.56 -28.33 -26.91
N VAL A 40 14.20 -28.59 -28.06
CA VAL A 40 15.24 -29.62 -28.19
C VAL A 40 16.51 -29.23 -27.43
N SER A 41 17.01 -28.00 -27.61
CA SER A 41 18.16 -27.45 -26.86
C SER A 41 17.98 -27.58 -25.34
N PHE A 42 16.83 -27.17 -24.82
CA PHE A 42 16.46 -27.35 -23.41
C PHE A 42 16.41 -28.83 -23.01
N TYR A 43 15.83 -29.70 -23.84
CA TYR A 43 15.70 -31.13 -23.53
C TYR A 43 17.05 -31.84 -23.40
N GLU A 44 18.03 -31.47 -24.23
CA GLU A 44 19.39 -32.02 -24.16
C GLU A 44 20.14 -31.56 -22.90
N GLN A 45 19.77 -30.39 -22.34
CA GLN A 45 20.33 -29.85 -21.10
C GLN A 45 19.64 -30.34 -19.81
N VAL A 46 18.57 -31.15 -19.91
CA VAL A 46 17.90 -31.78 -18.75
C VAL A 46 18.57 -33.12 -18.43
N SER A 47 18.71 -33.45 -17.15
CA SER A 47 19.28 -34.72 -16.69
C SER A 47 18.38 -35.92 -17.02
N ASP A 48 18.97 -37.10 -17.20
CA ASP A 48 18.20 -38.32 -17.49
C ASP A 48 17.32 -38.77 -16.31
N GLU A 49 17.67 -38.40 -15.07
CA GLU A 49 16.79 -38.53 -13.90
C GLU A 49 15.52 -37.66 -14.07
N SER A 50 15.69 -36.37 -14.39
CA SER A 50 14.58 -35.44 -14.62
C SER A 50 13.72 -35.82 -15.83
N LYS A 51 14.30 -36.43 -16.88
CA LYS A 51 13.54 -37.04 -17.99
C LYS A 51 12.76 -38.27 -17.51
N TYR A 52 13.40 -39.20 -16.81
CA TYR A 52 12.74 -40.41 -16.29
C TYR A 52 11.56 -40.08 -15.38
N TYR A 53 11.71 -39.12 -14.46
CA TYR A 53 10.61 -38.65 -13.61
C TYR A 53 9.46 -37.95 -14.35
N ARG A 54 9.64 -37.52 -15.61
CA ARG A 54 8.57 -36.93 -16.44
C ARG A 54 7.90 -37.94 -17.36
N PHE A 55 8.64 -38.89 -17.94
CA PHE A 55 8.12 -39.82 -18.95
C PHE A 55 7.94 -41.26 -18.45
N PHE A 56 8.32 -41.53 -17.20
CA PHE A 56 8.24 -42.82 -16.50
C PHE A 56 9.02 -43.98 -17.18
N ALA A 57 9.81 -43.65 -18.19
CA ALA A 57 10.62 -44.55 -19.00
C ALA A 57 11.92 -43.84 -19.45
N PRO A 58 12.96 -44.59 -19.86
CA PRO A 58 14.17 -44.00 -20.45
C PRO A 58 13.85 -43.24 -21.75
N TYR A 59 13.97 -41.92 -21.71
CA TYR A 59 13.54 -41.03 -22.79
C TYR A 59 14.68 -40.08 -23.20
N PRO A 60 15.78 -40.58 -23.81
CA PRO A 60 17.02 -39.81 -23.96
C PRO A 60 16.91 -38.62 -24.92
N ARG A 61 15.99 -38.67 -25.89
CA ARG A 61 15.73 -37.62 -26.90
C ARG A 61 14.24 -37.57 -27.23
N LEU A 62 13.75 -36.40 -27.64
CA LEU A 62 12.41 -36.24 -28.22
C LEU A 62 12.39 -36.78 -29.66
N SER A 63 11.31 -37.44 -30.09
CA SER A 63 11.08 -37.69 -31.51
C SER A 63 10.46 -36.47 -32.18
N ALA A 64 10.51 -36.40 -33.52
CA ALA A 64 9.85 -35.34 -34.28
C ALA A 64 8.33 -35.25 -34.00
N LYS A 65 7.69 -36.37 -33.64
CA LYS A 65 6.26 -36.41 -33.25
C LYS A 65 6.03 -35.72 -31.90
N ASP A 66 6.97 -35.86 -30.96
CA ASP A 66 6.87 -35.26 -29.63
C ASP A 66 7.18 -33.77 -29.68
N VAL A 67 8.24 -33.36 -30.41
CA VAL A 67 8.54 -31.95 -30.68
C VAL A 67 7.33 -31.25 -31.32
N HIS A 68 6.65 -31.90 -32.27
CA HIS A 68 5.40 -31.39 -32.84
C HIS A 68 4.28 -31.30 -31.78
N ARG A 69 3.94 -32.39 -31.06
CA ARG A 69 2.90 -32.39 -30.01
C ARG A 69 3.15 -31.35 -28.90
N PHE A 70 4.41 -31.05 -28.61
CA PHE A 70 4.84 -30.19 -27.51
C PHE A 70 5.08 -28.72 -27.92
N THR A 71 4.89 -28.38 -29.19
CA THR A 71 4.93 -27.00 -29.72
C THR A 71 3.60 -26.57 -30.34
N HIS A 72 2.85 -27.52 -30.91
CA HIS A 72 1.56 -27.27 -31.54
C HIS A 72 0.45 -27.42 -30.49
N HIS A 73 -0.07 -26.26 -30.07
CA HIS A 73 -1.12 -26.07 -29.07
C HIS A 73 -2.28 -25.28 -29.70
N ASP A 74 -3.52 -25.57 -29.30
CA ASP A 74 -4.73 -24.86 -29.72
C ASP A 74 -5.10 -23.68 -28.80
N PHE A 75 -4.45 -23.58 -27.63
CA PHE A 75 -4.70 -22.56 -26.61
C PHE A 75 -6.14 -22.59 -26.01
N VAL A 76 -6.83 -23.74 -26.07
CA VAL A 76 -8.19 -23.93 -25.54
C VAL A 76 -8.31 -25.22 -24.71
N ASP A 77 -7.95 -26.35 -25.32
CA ASP A 77 -7.99 -27.70 -24.75
C ASP A 77 -6.58 -28.27 -24.54
N ARG A 78 -5.59 -27.79 -25.31
CA ARG A 78 -4.18 -28.09 -25.15
C ARG A 78 -3.37 -26.80 -25.05
N VAL A 79 -2.72 -26.59 -23.92
CA VAL A 79 -1.94 -25.37 -23.63
C VAL A 79 -0.53 -25.75 -23.19
N GLY A 80 0.47 -25.03 -23.70
CA GLY A 80 1.84 -25.08 -23.19
C GLY A 80 2.41 -23.70 -22.94
N LEU A 81 3.06 -23.53 -21.78
CA LEU A 81 3.81 -22.33 -21.41
C LEU A 81 5.28 -22.71 -21.15
N ALA A 82 6.20 -21.83 -21.54
CA ALA A 82 7.62 -21.92 -21.18
C ALA A 82 8.00 -20.78 -20.22
N ALA A 83 8.94 -21.06 -19.32
CA ALA A 83 9.70 -20.04 -18.61
C ALA A 83 11.06 -19.89 -19.30
N THR A 84 11.49 -18.65 -19.59
CA THR A 84 12.74 -18.36 -20.29
C THR A 84 13.60 -17.31 -19.59
N ILE A 85 14.92 -17.40 -19.81
CA ILE A 85 15.94 -16.41 -19.46
C ILE A 85 16.91 -16.32 -20.64
N GLY A 86 17.29 -15.10 -21.06
CA GLY A 86 18.07 -14.87 -22.28
C GLY A 86 17.32 -15.21 -23.59
N GLY A 87 16.04 -15.59 -23.50
CA GLY A 87 15.28 -16.19 -24.59
C GLY A 87 15.26 -17.73 -24.57
N GLU A 88 16.20 -18.36 -23.88
CA GLU A 88 16.34 -19.81 -23.77
C GLU A 88 15.36 -20.42 -22.75
N PHE A 89 14.89 -21.64 -23.04
CA PHE A 89 13.94 -22.36 -22.20
C PHE A 89 14.64 -22.91 -20.95
N ILE A 90 14.13 -22.55 -19.75
CA ILE A 90 14.61 -23.06 -18.46
C ILE A 90 13.62 -24.02 -17.80
N ALA A 91 12.35 -23.96 -18.20
CA ALA A 91 11.29 -24.88 -17.81
C ALA A 91 10.10 -24.81 -18.78
N THR A 92 9.30 -25.87 -18.81
CA THR A 92 8.01 -25.93 -19.52
C THR A 92 6.92 -26.51 -18.61
N VAL A 93 5.69 -26.09 -18.87
CA VAL A 93 4.47 -26.67 -18.31
C VAL A 93 3.44 -26.84 -19.43
N ARG A 94 2.63 -27.89 -19.37
CA ARG A 94 1.49 -28.09 -20.27
C ARG A 94 0.28 -28.63 -19.52
N TYR A 95 -0.91 -28.38 -20.07
CA TYR A 95 -2.05 -29.25 -19.85
C TYR A 95 -2.68 -29.71 -21.16
N ASP A 96 -3.27 -30.90 -21.14
CA ASP A 96 -4.21 -31.42 -22.14
C ASP A 96 -5.54 -31.71 -21.40
N ARG A 97 -6.68 -31.21 -21.88
CA ARG A 97 -8.02 -31.40 -21.26
C ARG A 97 -8.46 -32.87 -21.33
N ILE A 98 -9.04 -33.39 -20.25
CA ILE A 98 -9.46 -34.79 -20.13
C ILE A 98 -10.94 -34.93 -19.75
N GLY A 99 -11.53 -36.04 -20.18
CA GLY A 99 -12.83 -36.51 -19.73
C GLY A 99 -12.74 -37.54 -18.60
N ALA A 100 -13.89 -38.04 -18.18
CA ALA A 100 -13.96 -39.13 -17.21
C ALA A 100 -13.16 -40.35 -17.70
N GLY A 101 -12.16 -40.76 -16.92
CA GLY A 101 -11.23 -41.84 -17.30
C GLY A 101 -9.91 -41.39 -17.96
N GLY A 102 -9.64 -40.10 -18.07
CA GLY A 102 -8.33 -39.59 -18.54
C GLY A 102 -8.15 -39.56 -20.06
N THR A 103 -9.21 -39.80 -20.84
CA THR A 103 -9.19 -39.64 -22.30
C THR A 103 -9.21 -38.17 -22.69
N PRO A 104 -8.55 -37.75 -23.80
CA PRO A 104 -8.61 -36.38 -24.28
C PRO A 104 -10.06 -35.92 -24.55
N ALA A 105 -10.41 -34.71 -24.11
CA ALA A 105 -11.75 -34.16 -24.23
C ALA A 105 -11.75 -32.66 -24.57
N THR A 106 -12.92 -32.14 -24.93
CA THR A 106 -13.19 -30.72 -25.18
C THR A 106 -14.16 -30.18 -24.13
N ALA A 107 -14.48 -28.88 -24.14
CA ALA A 107 -15.59 -28.35 -23.36
C ALA A 107 -16.90 -29.14 -23.65
N PRO A 108 -17.76 -29.42 -22.65
CA PRO A 108 -17.81 -28.81 -21.31
C PRO A 108 -17.04 -29.55 -20.19
N ALA A 109 -16.11 -30.48 -20.49
CA ALA A 109 -15.30 -31.12 -19.46
C ALA A 109 -14.42 -30.09 -18.71
N ASP A 110 -14.36 -30.17 -17.38
CA ASP A 110 -13.66 -29.20 -16.52
C ASP A 110 -12.45 -29.79 -15.77
N GLU A 111 -11.94 -30.93 -16.23
CA GLU A 111 -10.68 -31.55 -15.77
C GLU A 111 -9.58 -31.50 -16.86
N ALA A 112 -8.32 -31.39 -16.46
CA ALA A 112 -7.16 -31.51 -17.36
C ALA A 112 -5.96 -32.18 -16.69
N GLU A 113 -5.17 -32.96 -17.45
CA GLU A 113 -3.89 -33.49 -17.01
C GLU A 113 -2.82 -32.39 -17.11
N VAL A 114 -2.08 -32.12 -16.03
CA VAL A 114 -1.03 -31.08 -15.99
C VAL A 114 0.35 -31.67 -15.70
N ALA A 115 1.37 -31.23 -16.46
CA ALA A 115 2.71 -31.78 -16.35
C ALA A 115 3.83 -30.76 -16.61
N PHE A 116 4.99 -30.99 -15.99
CA PHE A 116 6.09 -30.03 -15.83
C PHE A 116 7.44 -30.65 -16.23
N LEU A 117 8.34 -29.84 -16.77
CA LEU A 117 9.77 -30.18 -16.90
C LEU A 117 10.62 -28.95 -16.58
N VAL A 118 11.64 -29.10 -15.74
CA VAL A 118 12.51 -28.00 -15.27
C VAL A 118 13.97 -28.43 -15.37
N GLN A 119 14.79 -27.60 -16.01
CA GLN A 119 16.24 -27.84 -16.12
C GLN A 119 16.88 -27.89 -14.74
N ASP A 120 17.79 -28.85 -14.52
CA ASP A 120 18.32 -29.17 -13.20
C ASP A 120 19.05 -27.97 -12.55
N ALA A 121 19.79 -27.18 -13.34
CA ALA A 121 20.40 -25.92 -12.90
C ALA A 121 19.39 -24.82 -12.47
N HIS A 122 18.11 -24.97 -12.80
CA HIS A 122 17.02 -24.05 -12.44
C HIS A 122 16.05 -24.63 -11.40
N GLN A 123 16.29 -25.86 -10.92
CA GLN A 123 15.55 -26.42 -9.78
C GLN A 123 15.81 -25.63 -8.49
N GLY A 124 14.91 -25.74 -7.50
CA GLY A 124 14.98 -24.98 -6.25
C GLY A 124 14.62 -23.49 -6.35
N ARG A 125 14.86 -22.83 -7.51
CA ARG A 125 14.55 -21.41 -7.80
C ARG A 125 13.04 -21.09 -7.85
N GLY A 126 12.17 -22.06 -7.65
CA GLY A 126 10.70 -21.86 -7.58
C GLY A 126 10.00 -21.73 -8.94
N VAL A 127 10.68 -22.05 -10.05
CA VAL A 127 10.15 -21.96 -11.42
C VAL A 127 8.89 -22.80 -11.61
N ALA A 128 8.91 -24.06 -11.14
CA ALA A 128 7.74 -24.96 -11.20
C ALA A 128 6.51 -24.35 -10.49
N SER A 129 6.69 -23.70 -9.34
CA SER A 129 5.61 -23.03 -8.61
C SER A 129 5.07 -21.83 -9.39
N ALA A 130 5.94 -21.02 -10.00
CA ALA A 130 5.51 -19.88 -10.83
C ALA A 130 4.74 -20.33 -12.08
N LEU A 131 5.19 -21.42 -12.74
CA LEU A 131 4.50 -22.01 -13.88
C LEU A 131 3.17 -22.66 -13.50
N LEU A 132 3.09 -23.32 -12.34
CA LEU A 132 1.87 -23.91 -11.78
C LEU A 132 0.82 -22.83 -11.45
N GLU A 133 1.26 -21.72 -10.87
CA GLU A 133 0.42 -20.54 -10.61
C GLU A 133 -0.10 -19.92 -11.94
N HIS A 134 0.73 -19.82 -12.99
CA HIS A 134 0.31 -19.32 -14.30
C HIS A 134 -0.66 -20.25 -15.03
N ILE A 135 -0.30 -21.53 -15.16
CA ILE A 135 -1.10 -22.49 -15.93
C ILE A 135 -2.48 -22.72 -15.29
N ALA A 136 -2.59 -22.63 -13.96
CA ALA A 136 -3.88 -22.69 -13.26
C ALA A 136 -4.77 -21.47 -13.57
N ALA A 137 -4.19 -20.25 -13.63
CA ALA A 137 -4.94 -19.07 -14.03
C ALA A 137 -5.44 -19.16 -15.49
N VAL A 138 -4.58 -19.62 -16.40
CA VAL A 138 -4.91 -19.88 -17.81
C VAL A 138 -6.01 -20.94 -17.96
N ALA A 139 -5.94 -22.03 -17.21
CA ALA A 139 -6.93 -23.11 -17.29
C ALA A 139 -8.31 -22.68 -16.76
N ARG A 140 -8.37 -21.81 -15.73
CA ARG A 140 -9.63 -21.18 -15.30
C ARG A 140 -10.26 -20.31 -16.40
N GLU A 141 -9.46 -19.57 -17.17
CA GLU A 141 -9.93 -18.82 -18.36
C GLU A 141 -10.51 -19.75 -19.45
N ARG A 142 -10.19 -21.05 -19.42
CA ARG A 142 -10.71 -22.10 -20.31
C ARG A 142 -11.71 -23.04 -19.63
N GLY A 143 -12.27 -22.63 -18.50
CA GLY A 143 -13.34 -23.34 -17.78
C GLY A 143 -12.91 -24.61 -17.06
N ILE A 144 -11.60 -24.86 -16.91
CA ILE A 144 -11.09 -25.96 -16.08
C ILE A 144 -11.28 -25.61 -14.61
N ARG A 145 -11.91 -26.50 -13.84
CA ARG A 145 -12.05 -26.41 -12.38
C ARG A 145 -11.04 -27.28 -11.65
N ARG A 146 -10.53 -28.36 -12.27
CA ARG A 146 -9.62 -29.32 -11.63
C ARG A 146 -8.44 -29.68 -12.54
N PHE A 147 -7.25 -29.75 -11.95
CA PHE A 147 -6.12 -30.44 -12.56
C PHE A 147 -5.89 -31.81 -11.92
N THR A 148 -5.41 -32.76 -12.73
CA THR A 148 -4.85 -34.03 -12.29
C THR A 148 -3.40 -34.14 -12.70
N ALA A 149 -2.55 -34.76 -11.87
CA ALA A 149 -1.15 -35.03 -12.21
C ALA A 149 -0.74 -36.41 -11.68
N GLU A 150 0.05 -37.14 -12.45
CA GLU A 150 0.67 -38.39 -12.01
C GLU A 150 2.16 -38.15 -11.73
N VAL A 151 2.65 -38.69 -10.63
CA VAL A 151 4.04 -38.49 -10.17
C VAL A 151 4.58 -39.80 -9.61
N LEU A 152 5.76 -40.23 -10.05
CA LEU A 152 6.42 -41.40 -9.45
C LEU A 152 6.71 -41.16 -7.96
N PRO A 153 6.48 -42.15 -7.05
CA PRO A 153 6.70 -41.99 -5.61
C PRO A 153 8.10 -41.47 -5.21
N ALA A 154 9.12 -41.78 -6.01
CA ALA A 154 10.49 -41.33 -5.80
C ALA A 154 10.68 -39.81 -6.01
N ASN A 155 9.86 -39.15 -6.82
CA ASN A 155 9.95 -37.72 -7.12
C ASN A 155 9.33 -36.87 -5.99
N THR A 156 9.90 -37.01 -4.79
CA THR A 156 9.56 -36.25 -3.58
C THR A 156 9.66 -34.74 -3.78
N LYS A 157 10.57 -34.27 -4.65
CA LYS A 157 10.68 -32.87 -5.09
C LYS A 157 9.36 -32.36 -5.66
N MET A 158 8.78 -33.05 -6.66
CA MET A 158 7.57 -32.60 -7.33
C MET A 158 6.31 -32.82 -6.49
N ILE A 159 6.23 -33.95 -5.75
CA ILE A 159 5.15 -34.17 -4.77
C ILE A 159 5.13 -33.01 -3.76
N LYS A 160 6.29 -32.56 -3.28
CA LYS A 160 6.38 -31.38 -2.42
C LYS A 160 5.92 -30.09 -3.11
N VAL A 161 6.25 -29.84 -4.39
CA VAL A 161 5.78 -28.63 -5.10
C VAL A 161 4.25 -28.54 -5.14
N PHE A 162 3.56 -29.68 -5.32
CA PHE A 162 2.10 -29.74 -5.26
C PHE A 162 1.55 -29.59 -3.82
N MET A 163 2.11 -30.30 -2.84
CA MET A 163 1.67 -30.17 -1.43
C MET A 163 1.91 -28.75 -0.87
N ASP A 164 3.08 -28.16 -1.14
CA ASP A 164 3.43 -26.79 -0.77
C ASP A 164 2.54 -25.75 -1.48
N ALA A 165 1.77 -26.11 -2.52
CA ALA A 165 0.78 -25.24 -3.17
C ALA A 165 -0.62 -25.31 -2.53
N GLY A 166 -0.81 -26.18 -1.53
CA GLY A 166 -2.05 -26.28 -0.74
C GLY A 166 -2.99 -27.40 -1.16
N TYR A 167 -2.57 -28.32 -2.03
CA TYR A 167 -3.44 -29.31 -2.65
C TYR A 167 -3.69 -30.57 -1.82
N THR A 168 -4.93 -31.07 -1.88
CA THR A 168 -5.43 -32.18 -1.07
C THR A 168 -5.07 -33.54 -1.68
N GLN A 169 -4.33 -34.37 -0.96
CA GLN A 169 -3.81 -35.62 -1.51
C GLN A 169 -4.79 -36.81 -1.38
N LYS A 170 -5.52 -37.13 -2.45
CA LYS A 170 -6.08 -38.49 -2.62
C LYS A 170 -4.98 -39.43 -3.14
N ARG A 171 -4.44 -40.30 -2.27
CA ARG A 171 -3.53 -41.38 -2.72
C ARG A 171 -4.36 -42.56 -3.21
N SER A 172 -4.56 -42.70 -4.52
CA SER A 172 -4.61 -44.05 -5.08
C SER A 172 -3.17 -44.49 -5.37
N PHE A 173 -2.87 -45.75 -5.06
CA PHE A 173 -1.63 -46.43 -5.44
C PHE A 173 -1.98 -47.44 -6.53
N GLU A 174 -2.28 -46.91 -7.70
CA GLU A 174 -2.60 -47.68 -8.91
C GLU A 174 -1.37 -47.63 -9.83
N ASP A 175 -1.02 -48.78 -10.42
CA ASP A 175 0.08 -48.96 -11.38
C ASP A 175 1.46 -48.37 -11.01
N GLY A 176 1.70 -48.15 -9.71
CA GLY A 176 2.99 -47.68 -9.15
C GLY A 176 3.20 -46.16 -9.19
N VAL A 177 2.23 -45.38 -9.65
CA VAL A 177 2.26 -43.91 -9.63
C VAL A 177 1.51 -43.34 -8.41
N VAL A 178 1.79 -42.09 -8.06
CA VAL A 178 0.96 -41.29 -7.15
C VAL A 178 0.12 -40.35 -7.99
N ARG A 179 -1.19 -40.62 -8.09
CA ARG A 179 -2.15 -39.67 -8.65
C ARG A 179 -2.39 -38.52 -7.67
N LEU A 180 -2.50 -37.31 -8.19
CA LEU A 180 -2.80 -36.07 -7.46
C LEU A 180 -3.96 -35.36 -8.15
N GLU A 181 -4.95 -34.90 -7.38
CA GLU A 181 -6.08 -34.11 -7.85
C GLU A 181 -6.09 -32.76 -7.15
N PHE A 182 -6.42 -31.66 -7.84
CA PHE A 182 -6.59 -30.37 -7.20
C PHE A 182 -7.55 -29.43 -7.90
N GLY A 183 -8.41 -28.78 -7.11
CA GLY A 183 -9.24 -27.67 -7.59
C GLY A 183 -8.39 -26.42 -7.88
N LEU A 184 -8.78 -25.65 -8.89
CA LEU A 184 -8.11 -24.40 -9.29
C LEU A 184 -8.72 -23.16 -8.63
N GLU A 185 -9.86 -23.33 -7.97
CA GLU A 185 -10.57 -22.30 -7.21
C GLU A 185 -9.73 -21.86 -5.98
N PRO A 186 -9.42 -20.56 -5.82
CA PRO A 186 -8.55 -20.10 -4.74
C PRO A 186 -9.18 -20.30 -3.35
N THR A 187 -8.46 -20.96 -2.45
CA THR A 187 -8.76 -21.02 -1.01
C THR A 187 -7.88 -20.04 -0.24
N ASP A 188 -8.34 -19.54 0.91
CA ASP A 188 -7.53 -18.68 1.80
C ASP A 188 -6.13 -19.24 2.07
N ARG A 189 -6.04 -20.56 2.29
CA ARG A 189 -4.78 -21.26 2.52
C ARG A 189 -3.84 -21.18 1.30
N SER A 190 -4.37 -21.37 0.09
CA SER A 190 -3.59 -21.21 -1.15
C SER A 190 -3.15 -19.76 -1.38
N LEU A 191 -4.03 -18.78 -1.14
CA LEU A 191 -3.73 -17.35 -1.27
C LEU A 191 -2.68 -16.88 -0.24
N ALA A 192 -2.81 -17.28 1.02
CA ALA A 192 -1.82 -16.99 2.06
C ALA A 192 -0.44 -17.55 1.70
N VAL A 193 -0.37 -18.76 1.15
CA VAL A 193 0.89 -19.34 0.66
C VAL A 193 1.40 -18.60 -0.58
N GLN A 194 0.55 -18.23 -1.53
CA GLN A 194 0.92 -17.47 -2.72
C GLN A 194 1.51 -16.09 -2.34
N TYR A 195 0.85 -15.33 -1.46
CA TYR A 195 1.36 -14.06 -0.93
C TYR A 195 2.64 -14.26 -0.08
N GLY A 196 2.74 -15.38 0.64
CA GLY A 196 3.96 -15.79 1.34
C GLY A 196 5.11 -16.21 0.41
N ARG A 197 4.85 -16.58 -0.85
CA ARG A 197 5.87 -16.83 -1.90
C ARG A 197 6.26 -15.53 -2.60
N GLU A 198 5.26 -14.72 -2.96
CA GLU A 198 5.38 -13.39 -3.55
C GLU A 198 6.32 -12.51 -2.72
N GLN A 199 6.02 -12.35 -1.43
CA GLN A 199 6.80 -11.47 -0.57
C GLN A 199 8.26 -11.91 -0.42
N ARG A 200 8.55 -13.20 -0.19
CA ARG A 200 9.94 -13.67 -0.08
C ARG A 200 10.71 -13.56 -1.40
N ALA A 201 10.06 -13.76 -2.53
CA ALA A 201 10.67 -13.59 -3.85
C ALA A 201 11.00 -12.11 -4.12
N GLU A 202 10.04 -11.20 -3.90
CA GLU A 202 10.21 -9.76 -4.10
C GLU A 202 11.21 -9.14 -3.10
N ALA A 203 11.15 -9.53 -1.83
CA ALA A 203 12.12 -9.15 -0.80
C ALA A 203 13.54 -9.54 -1.19
N ARG A 204 13.75 -10.79 -1.64
CA ARG A 204 15.06 -11.27 -2.09
C ARG A 204 15.51 -10.59 -3.39
N SER A 205 14.57 -10.23 -4.26
CA SER A 205 14.84 -9.45 -5.49
C SER A 205 15.39 -8.07 -5.17
N VAL A 206 14.83 -7.36 -4.19
CA VAL A 206 15.35 -6.09 -3.68
C VAL A 206 16.65 -6.26 -2.88
N GLN A 207 16.75 -7.32 -2.07
CA GLN A 207 17.97 -7.61 -1.28
C GLN A 207 19.22 -7.71 -2.16
N ARG A 208 19.13 -8.36 -3.33
CA ARG A 208 20.24 -8.43 -4.32
C ARG A 208 20.75 -7.06 -4.76
N LEU A 209 19.89 -6.05 -4.75
CA LEU A 209 20.21 -4.68 -5.17
C LEU A 209 20.82 -3.87 -4.04
N LEU A 210 20.37 -4.10 -2.79
CA LEU A 210 20.81 -3.38 -1.59
C LEU A 210 22.02 -4.04 -0.90
N GLN A 211 22.28 -5.32 -1.16
CA GLN A 211 23.37 -6.11 -0.57
C GLN A 211 24.18 -6.85 -1.67
N PRO A 212 24.72 -6.15 -2.70
CA PRO A 212 25.62 -6.77 -3.66
C PRO A 212 26.96 -7.13 -3.02
N GLY A 213 27.63 -8.18 -3.51
CA GLY A 213 29.03 -8.47 -3.22
C GLY A 213 30.00 -7.83 -4.22
N SER A 214 29.48 -7.28 -5.32
CA SER A 214 30.25 -6.67 -6.40
C SER A 214 29.45 -5.61 -7.18
N VAL A 215 30.08 -4.46 -7.44
CA VAL A 215 29.47 -3.30 -8.11
C VAL A 215 30.38 -2.81 -9.25
N ALA A 216 29.80 -2.62 -10.44
CA ALA A 216 30.46 -1.93 -11.56
C ALA A 216 29.81 -0.56 -11.80
N VAL A 217 30.60 0.52 -11.87
CA VAL A 217 30.10 1.87 -12.19
C VAL A 217 30.42 2.19 -13.65
N VAL A 218 29.38 2.20 -14.49
CA VAL A 218 29.48 2.34 -15.95
C VAL A 218 29.24 3.78 -16.38
N GLY A 219 30.28 4.41 -16.94
CA GLY A 219 30.30 5.84 -17.28
C GLY A 219 31.23 6.69 -16.40
N THR A 220 32.19 6.06 -15.71
CA THR A 220 33.23 6.75 -14.93
C THR A 220 34.15 7.58 -15.82
N GLY A 221 33.98 8.91 -15.82
CA GLY A 221 34.81 9.84 -16.60
C GLY A 221 36.27 9.91 -16.12
N ARG A 222 37.20 10.25 -17.01
CA ARG A 222 38.62 10.45 -16.64
C ARG A 222 38.82 11.72 -15.79
N THR A 223 38.08 12.78 -16.08
CA THR A 223 38.07 14.03 -15.31
C THR A 223 37.24 13.90 -14.02
N PRO A 224 37.66 14.52 -12.90
CA PRO A 224 36.84 14.65 -11.69
C PRO A 224 35.51 15.39 -11.96
N GLY A 225 34.51 15.14 -11.11
CA GLY A 225 33.22 15.87 -11.09
C GLY A 225 32.10 15.33 -11.99
N GLY A 226 32.37 14.38 -12.89
CA GLY A 226 31.31 13.72 -13.67
C GLY A 226 30.45 12.76 -12.84
N VAL A 227 29.18 12.60 -13.17
CA VAL A 227 28.16 11.80 -12.43
C VAL A 227 28.69 10.44 -11.93
N GLY A 228 29.11 9.55 -12.83
CA GLY A 228 29.66 8.24 -12.45
C GLY A 228 30.99 8.31 -11.71
N ARG A 229 31.76 9.39 -11.90
CA ARG A 229 33.02 9.63 -11.16
C ARG A 229 32.75 9.96 -9.69
N SER A 230 31.72 10.76 -9.43
CA SER A 230 31.25 11.08 -8.08
C SER A 230 30.67 9.84 -7.38
N ILE A 231 29.84 9.03 -8.07
CA ILE A 231 29.31 7.80 -7.46
C ILE A 231 30.43 6.78 -7.16
N LEU A 232 31.43 6.63 -8.05
CA LEU A 232 32.59 5.78 -7.77
C LEU A 232 33.35 6.24 -6.49
N GLY A 233 33.54 7.55 -6.33
CA GLY A 233 34.09 8.14 -5.11
C GLY A 233 33.21 7.82 -3.90
N ASN A 234 31.91 8.11 -3.97
CA ASN A 234 30.94 7.87 -2.90
C ASN A 234 30.94 6.41 -2.39
N ILE A 235 31.00 5.41 -3.28
CA ILE A 235 31.06 3.99 -2.89
C ILE A 235 32.38 3.66 -2.19
N ARG A 236 33.52 4.14 -2.72
CA ARG A 236 34.85 3.95 -2.12
C ARG A 236 34.95 4.62 -0.75
N ASP A 237 34.49 5.87 -0.65
CA ASP A 237 34.65 6.74 0.51
C ASP A 237 33.66 6.40 1.64
N ALA A 238 32.55 5.72 1.32
CA ALA A 238 31.70 5.03 2.31
C ALA A 238 32.34 3.75 2.89
N GLY A 239 33.45 3.26 2.31
CA GLY A 239 34.14 2.06 2.76
C GLY A 239 33.40 0.76 2.45
N TYR A 240 32.76 0.69 1.27
CA TYR A 240 32.04 -0.49 0.77
C TYR A 240 32.86 -1.79 0.88
N THR A 241 32.21 -2.87 1.30
CA THR A 241 32.87 -4.15 1.66
C THR A 241 33.11 -5.10 0.48
N GLY A 242 32.36 -4.95 -0.61
CA GLY A 242 32.45 -5.80 -1.79
C GLY A 242 33.48 -5.33 -2.83
N ARG A 243 33.54 -6.03 -3.97
CA ARG A 243 34.41 -5.64 -5.10
C ARG A 243 33.82 -4.46 -5.85
N LEU A 244 34.65 -3.47 -6.18
CA LEU A 244 34.25 -2.28 -6.95
C LEU A 244 35.04 -2.22 -8.27
N TYR A 245 34.38 -1.85 -9.37
CA TYR A 245 34.97 -1.72 -10.70
C TYR A 245 34.54 -0.41 -11.37
N ALA A 246 35.46 0.27 -12.06
CA ALA A 246 35.18 1.44 -12.89
C ALA A 246 35.13 1.02 -14.36
N VAL A 247 34.05 1.34 -15.08
CA VAL A 247 33.85 0.89 -16.47
C VAL A 247 33.64 2.07 -17.41
N ASN A 248 34.50 2.18 -18.43
CA ASN A 248 34.38 3.18 -19.50
C ASN A 248 35.12 2.75 -20.77
N ARG A 249 34.38 2.61 -21.88
CA ARG A 249 34.93 2.31 -23.23
C ARG A 249 36.03 3.31 -23.69
N ALA A 250 36.08 4.51 -23.10
CA ALA A 250 37.07 5.55 -23.41
C ALA A 250 38.36 5.51 -22.55
N PHE A 251 38.56 4.49 -21.71
CA PHE A 251 39.87 4.28 -21.06
C PHE A 251 40.90 3.74 -22.06
N PRO A 252 42.16 4.22 -22.07
CA PRO A 252 43.27 3.57 -22.78
C PRO A 252 43.46 2.11 -22.32
N GLU A 253 44.00 1.25 -23.17
CA GLU A 253 44.13 -0.18 -22.85
C GLU A 253 45.14 -0.45 -21.72
N GLU A 254 46.08 0.47 -21.51
CA GLU A 254 47.07 0.50 -20.44
C GLU A 254 46.47 0.95 -19.11
N GLN A 255 45.32 1.65 -19.11
CA GLN A 255 44.69 2.18 -17.90
C GLN A 255 43.93 1.07 -17.16
N LYS A 256 44.65 0.26 -16.38
CA LYS A 256 44.08 -0.81 -15.55
C LYS A 256 43.46 -0.35 -14.23
N THR A 257 43.64 0.91 -13.82
CA THR A 257 43.04 1.47 -12.60
C THR A 257 42.56 2.92 -12.75
N LEU A 258 41.65 3.31 -11.85
CA LEU A 258 41.16 4.66 -11.64
C LEU A 258 40.95 4.86 -10.14
N ASP A 259 41.66 5.81 -9.53
CA ASP A 259 41.52 6.15 -8.10
C ASP A 259 41.71 4.97 -7.11
N GLY A 260 42.53 3.99 -7.49
CA GLY A 260 42.77 2.74 -6.74
C GLY A 260 41.79 1.61 -7.05
N VAL A 261 40.71 1.90 -7.81
CA VAL A 261 39.74 0.90 -8.28
C VAL A 261 40.21 0.28 -9.60
N PRO A 262 40.03 -1.04 -9.84
CA PRO A 262 40.20 -1.66 -11.15
C PRO A 262 39.37 -0.95 -12.24
N ALA A 263 39.97 -0.75 -13.42
CA ALA A 263 39.34 -0.07 -14.55
C ALA A 263 39.26 -0.97 -15.80
N CYS A 264 38.05 -1.08 -16.35
CA CYS A 264 37.69 -1.94 -17.48
C CYS A 264 37.04 -1.11 -18.61
N ARG A 265 37.07 -1.58 -19.87
CA ARG A 265 36.48 -0.88 -21.02
C ARG A 265 35.03 -1.30 -21.27
N SER A 266 34.73 -2.57 -21.05
CA SER A 266 33.40 -3.20 -21.03
C SER A 266 33.14 -3.84 -19.66
N VAL A 267 31.87 -4.12 -19.34
CA VAL A 267 31.51 -5.01 -18.22
C VAL A 267 32.01 -6.44 -18.48
N ARG A 268 32.06 -6.87 -19.75
CA ARG A 268 32.59 -8.18 -20.19
C ARG A 268 34.08 -8.39 -19.87
N ASP A 269 34.84 -7.32 -19.62
CA ASP A 269 36.27 -7.39 -19.30
C ASP A 269 36.53 -7.65 -17.79
N ILE A 270 35.49 -7.89 -16.99
CA ILE A 270 35.61 -8.04 -15.54
C ILE A 270 35.79 -9.52 -15.17
N ASP A 271 36.95 -9.84 -14.59
CA ASP A 271 37.20 -11.16 -14.01
C ASP A 271 36.28 -11.41 -12.79
N GLY A 272 35.30 -12.29 -13.00
CA GLY A 272 34.35 -12.76 -11.97
C GLY A 272 32.96 -12.10 -12.03
N PRO A 273 32.05 -12.52 -11.13
CA PRO A 273 30.68 -12.03 -11.12
C PRO A 273 30.60 -10.57 -10.69
N VAL A 274 29.65 -9.85 -11.31
CA VAL A 274 29.23 -8.48 -10.98
C VAL A 274 27.75 -8.53 -10.63
N ASP A 275 27.38 -8.21 -9.38
CA ASP A 275 25.99 -8.32 -8.93
C ASP A 275 25.15 -7.13 -9.38
N LEU A 276 25.71 -5.93 -9.32
CA LEU A 276 25.03 -4.67 -9.59
C LEU A 276 25.83 -3.78 -10.55
N ALA A 277 25.18 -3.23 -11.57
CA ALA A 277 25.76 -2.18 -12.41
C ALA A 277 25.07 -0.82 -12.17
N VAL A 278 25.84 0.21 -11.83
CA VAL A 278 25.36 1.60 -11.74
C VAL A 278 25.64 2.29 -13.06
N VAL A 279 24.59 2.67 -13.78
CA VAL A 279 24.67 3.15 -15.16
C VAL A 279 24.48 4.66 -15.21
N THR A 280 25.52 5.38 -15.63
CA THR A 280 25.56 6.85 -15.75
C THR A 280 25.93 7.33 -17.16
N VAL A 281 25.78 6.48 -18.19
CA VAL A 281 26.00 6.86 -19.60
C VAL A 281 24.75 7.52 -20.20
N PRO A 282 24.87 8.38 -21.24
CA PRO A 282 23.70 8.96 -21.93
C PRO A 282 22.69 7.89 -22.38
N ALA A 283 21.39 8.21 -22.32
CA ALA A 283 20.29 7.25 -22.54
C ALA A 283 20.37 6.47 -23.87
N ALA A 284 21.02 7.02 -24.90
CA ALA A 284 21.27 6.36 -26.18
C ALA A 284 22.25 5.17 -26.10
N HIS A 285 23.14 5.14 -25.10
CA HIS A 285 24.13 4.08 -24.89
C HIS A 285 23.74 3.10 -23.78
N VAL A 286 22.64 3.34 -23.05
CA VAL A 286 22.16 2.42 -22.03
C VAL A 286 21.77 1.05 -22.61
N PRO A 287 21.13 0.92 -23.81
CA PRO A 287 20.83 -0.39 -24.38
C PRO A 287 22.06 -1.28 -24.59
N ASP A 288 23.18 -0.73 -25.07
CA ASP A 288 24.46 -1.44 -25.16
C ASP A 288 24.90 -2.01 -23.80
N VAL A 289 24.87 -1.16 -22.77
CA VAL A 289 25.28 -1.51 -21.41
C VAL A 289 24.37 -2.56 -20.80
N VAL A 290 23.06 -2.52 -21.08
CA VAL A 290 22.10 -3.55 -20.64
C VAL A 290 22.42 -4.90 -21.28
N THR A 291 22.83 -4.93 -22.55
CA THR A 291 23.28 -6.17 -23.21
C THR A 291 24.60 -6.68 -22.62
N GLU A 292 25.60 -5.81 -22.43
CA GLU A 292 26.88 -6.20 -21.79
C GLU A 292 26.66 -6.76 -20.37
N CYS A 293 25.82 -6.11 -19.56
CA CYS A 293 25.45 -6.58 -18.23
C CYS A 293 24.68 -7.91 -18.27
N GLY A 294 23.75 -8.06 -19.22
CA GLY A 294 22.91 -9.25 -19.36
C GLY A 294 23.70 -10.49 -19.78
N GLU A 295 24.64 -10.35 -20.71
CA GLU A 295 25.57 -11.41 -21.11
C GLU A 295 26.54 -11.78 -19.98
N HIS A 296 26.99 -10.81 -19.17
CA HIS A 296 27.85 -11.04 -18.01
C HIS A 296 27.11 -11.63 -16.79
N GLY A 297 25.78 -11.83 -16.88
CA GLY A 297 24.97 -12.38 -15.80
C GLY A 297 24.77 -11.43 -14.61
N VAL A 298 24.84 -10.11 -14.83
CA VAL A 298 24.54 -9.10 -13.81
C VAL A 298 23.12 -9.29 -13.27
N GLN A 299 22.91 -9.04 -11.98
CA GLN A 299 21.61 -9.30 -11.33
C GLN A 299 20.69 -8.06 -11.32
N GLY A 300 21.28 -6.85 -11.33
CA GLY A 300 20.50 -5.61 -11.25
C GLY A 300 21.21 -4.37 -11.77
N LEU A 301 20.40 -3.38 -12.13
CA LEU A 301 20.82 -2.10 -12.71
C LEU A 301 20.30 -0.93 -11.86
N VAL A 302 21.17 0.04 -11.55
CA VAL A 302 20.78 1.36 -11.04
C VAL A 302 20.99 2.37 -12.16
N VAL A 303 19.91 2.75 -12.85
CA VAL A 303 19.99 3.65 -14.02
C VAL A 303 19.75 5.09 -13.56
N ILE A 304 20.86 5.81 -13.40
CA ILE A 304 20.88 7.21 -12.96
C ILE A 304 20.41 8.14 -14.10
N SER A 305 20.66 7.75 -15.34
CA SER A 305 20.40 8.55 -16.54
C SER A 305 18.93 8.92 -16.73
N ALA A 306 18.66 10.21 -16.92
CA ALA A 306 17.39 10.76 -17.40
C ALA A 306 17.26 10.62 -18.94
N GLY A 307 16.18 11.14 -19.53
CA GLY A 307 15.92 11.01 -20.97
C GLY A 307 14.95 9.87 -21.31
N TYR A 308 14.03 9.54 -20.39
CA TYR A 308 13.10 8.42 -20.46
C TYR A 308 11.65 8.95 -20.34
N ALA A 309 10.76 8.33 -19.57
CA ALA A 309 9.35 8.75 -19.50
C ALA A 309 9.12 10.17 -18.90
N ASP A 310 10.17 10.75 -18.31
CA ASP A 310 10.36 12.17 -17.98
C ASP A 310 10.45 13.11 -19.21
N SER A 311 10.75 12.56 -20.38
CA SER A 311 11.01 13.29 -21.64
C SER A 311 9.91 13.06 -22.69
N GLY A 312 8.70 12.66 -22.29
CA GLY A 312 7.52 12.57 -23.17
C GLY A 312 7.28 11.19 -23.84
N PRO A 313 6.57 11.15 -24.99
CA PRO A 313 6.12 9.89 -25.62
C PRO A 313 7.25 8.92 -25.99
N GLU A 314 8.21 9.34 -26.81
CA GLU A 314 9.36 8.51 -27.23
C GLU A 314 10.17 8.01 -26.03
N GLY A 315 10.32 8.86 -25.02
CA GLY A 315 11.00 8.52 -23.78
C GLY A 315 10.29 7.45 -22.95
N ARG A 316 8.95 7.39 -22.98
CA ARG A 316 8.17 6.26 -22.43
C ARG A 316 8.43 4.97 -23.19
N GLU A 317 8.52 5.01 -24.51
CA GLU A 317 8.81 3.83 -25.33
C GLU A 317 10.25 3.33 -25.10
N ARG A 318 11.22 4.25 -24.98
CA ARG A 318 12.60 3.97 -24.57
C ARG A 318 12.66 3.33 -23.18
N GLN A 319 11.83 3.79 -22.23
CA GLN A 319 11.72 3.21 -20.89
C GLN A 319 11.16 1.78 -20.93
N ARG A 320 10.13 1.53 -21.74
CA ARG A 320 9.59 0.18 -21.96
C ARG A 320 10.60 -0.77 -22.60
N ALA A 321 11.37 -0.27 -23.58
CA ALA A 321 12.44 -1.04 -24.21
C ALA A 321 13.51 -1.45 -23.19
N LEU A 322 14.00 -0.51 -22.37
CA LEU A 322 14.94 -0.75 -21.27
C LEU A 322 14.42 -1.84 -20.30
N VAL A 323 13.16 -1.73 -19.84
CA VAL A 323 12.59 -2.70 -18.89
C VAL A 323 12.45 -4.09 -19.51
N ARG A 324 11.94 -4.20 -20.74
CA ARG A 324 11.87 -5.49 -21.45
C ARG A 324 13.25 -6.11 -21.64
N GLN A 325 14.22 -5.33 -22.11
CA GLN A 325 15.57 -5.81 -22.38
C GLN A 325 16.24 -6.35 -21.12
N ALA A 326 16.16 -5.63 -19.99
CA ALA A 326 16.74 -6.09 -18.73
C ALA A 326 16.04 -7.36 -18.19
N ARG A 327 14.70 -7.41 -18.23
CA ARG A 327 13.92 -8.56 -17.76
C ARG A 327 14.16 -9.82 -18.61
N THR A 328 14.43 -9.69 -19.92
CA THR A 328 14.85 -10.82 -20.77
C THR A 328 16.09 -11.52 -20.20
N TYR A 329 17.09 -10.77 -19.72
CA TYR A 329 18.29 -11.31 -19.09
C TYR A 329 18.12 -11.67 -17.59
N GLY A 330 16.90 -11.54 -17.04
CA GLY A 330 16.61 -11.85 -15.65
C GLY A 330 16.88 -10.71 -14.64
N MET A 331 17.34 -9.54 -15.11
CA MET A 331 17.71 -8.38 -14.27
C MET A 331 16.51 -7.59 -13.72
N ARG A 332 16.73 -6.89 -12.59
CA ARG A 332 15.86 -5.80 -12.09
C ARG A 332 16.44 -4.41 -12.37
N ILE A 333 15.59 -3.38 -12.42
CA ILE A 333 16.01 -1.97 -12.57
C ILE A 333 15.49 -1.09 -11.43
N ILE A 334 16.38 -0.31 -10.83
CA ILE A 334 16.07 0.91 -10.07
C ILE A 334 16.30 2.11 -11.01
N GLY A 335 15.28 2.95 -11.19
CA GLY A 335 15.27 4.03 -12.19
C GLY A 335 14.30 3.77 -13.35
N PRO A 336 14.58 4.31 -14.55
CA PRO A 336 15.65 5.26 -14.86
C PRO A 336 15.41 6.63 -14.18
N ASN A 337 16.31 7.60 -14.40
CA ASN A 337 16.30 8.90 -13.70
C ASN A 337 16.38 8.73 -12.16
N ALA A 338 17.08 7.69 -11.68
CA ALA A 338 17.25 7.43 -10.25
C ALA A 338 18.32 8.34 -9.64
N PHE A 339 18.12 8.75 -8.39
CA PHE A 339 19.20 9.36 -7.61
C PHE A 339 20.18 8.31 -7.03
N GLY A 340 19.78 7.04 -7.05
CA GLY A 340 20.57 5.88 -6.63
C GLY A 340 20.09 5.25 -5.32
N ILE A 341 20.96 4.45 -4.70
CA ILE A 341 20.69 3.67 -3.48
C ILE A 341 21.79 3.79 -2.43
N VAL A 342 21.43 3.58 -1.16
CA VAL A 342 22.37 3.49 -0.03
C VAL A 342 21.98 2.31 0.86
N ASN A 343 22.97 1.61 1.40
CA ASN A 343 22.82 0.68 2.52
C ASN A 343 23.93 0.94 3.56
N THR A 344 23.55 1.30 4.78
CA THR A 344 24.48 1.66 5.86
C THR A 344 24.91 0.49 6.72
N SER A 345 24.38 -0.72 6.49
CA SER A 345 24.72 -1.91 7.28
C SER A 345 26.25 -2.11 7.29
N PRO A 346 26.87 -2.37 8.46
CA PRO A 346 28.33 -2.48 8.58
C PRO A 346 28.97 -3.50 7.64
N ASP A 347 28.22 -4.55 7.28
CA ASP A 347 28.64 -5.64 6.39
C ASP A 347 28.60 -5.25 4.90
N VAL A 348 28.03 -4.09 4.54
CA VAL A 348 27.82 -3.65 3.16
C VAL A 348 28.42 -2.25 2.90
N ARG A 349 27.97 -1.23 3.64
CA ARG A 349 28.41 0.19 3.53
C ARG A 349 28.43 0.74 2.08
N LEU A 350 27.34 0.53 1.34
CA LEU A 350 27.20 0.94 -0.05
C LEU A 350 26.59 2.35 -0.18
N ASN A 351 27.26 3.28 -0.86
CA ASN A 351 26.67 4.56 -1.32
C ASN A 351 26.67 4.65 -2.86
N ALA A 352 25.88 3.80 -3.51
CA ALA A 352 25.65 3.86 -4.96
C ALA A 352 24.60 4.94 -5.32
N SER A 353 24.82 6.17 -4.85
CA SER A 353 23.93 7.30 -5.05
C SER A 353 24.69 8.62 -5.24
N LEU A 354 23.96 9.65 -5.67
CA LEU A 354 24.46 11.02 -5.77
C LEU A 354 24.40 11.79 -4.44
N ALA A 355 24.17 11.13 -3.30
CA ALA A 355 24.27 11.75 -1.98
C ALA A 355 25.72 12.20 -1.73
N PRO A 356 25.97 13.46 -1.32
CA PRO A 356 27.34 14.00 -1.18
C PRO A 356 28.12 13.38 -0.01
N GLU A 357 27.41 12.76 0.93
CA GLU A 357 27.97 12.09 2.11
C GLU A 357 27.16 10.82 2.38
N MET A 358 27.79 9.85 3.05
CA MET A 358 27.09 8.69 3.58
C MET A 358 26.13 9.14 4.70
N PRO A 359 24.82 8.83 4.64
CA PRO A 359 23.93 9.05 5.77
C PRO A 359 24.40 8.22 6.97
N ARG A 360 24.21 8.75 8.19
CA ARG A 360 24.53 8.03 9.42
C ARG A 360 23.76 6.69 9.44
N PRO A 361 24.34 5.58 9.95
CA PRO A 361 23.58 4.36 10.19
C PRO A 361 22.43 4.57 11.18
N GLY A 362 21.39 3.77 11.03
CA GLY A 362 20.26 3.69 11.95
C GLY A 362 19.18 2.75 11.42
N ARG A 363 17.99 2.80 12.02
CA ARG A 363 16.93 1.80 11.80
C ARG A 363 15.75 2.30 10.93
N ILE A 364 15.99 3.34 10.12
CA ILE A 364 14.98 3.99 9.28
C ILE A 364 15.19 3.64 7.80
N GLY A 365 14.24 2.92 7.20
CA GLY A 365 14.18 2.70 5.75
C GLY A 365 13.55 3.91 5.05
N LEU A 366 14.17 4.41 3.97
CA LEU A 366 13.72 5.61 3.26
C LEU A 366 13.52 5.36 1.75
N PHE A 367 12.31 5.61 1.24
CA PHE A 367 11.99 5.49 -0.18
C PHE A 367 11.52 6.83 -0.75
N ALA A 368 12.08 7.26 -1.89
CA ALA A 368 11.71 8.53 -2.53
C ALA A 368 11.67 8.45 -4.06
N GLN A 369 10.50 8.73 -4.65
CA GLN A 369 10.36 8.76 -6.12
C GLN A 369 11.15 9.94 -6.74
N SER A 370 11.07 11.13 -6.15
CA SER A 370 11.91 12.28 -6.52
C SER A 370 13.27 12.28 -5.82
N GLY A 371 14.34 12.38 -6.62
CA GLY A 371 15.72 12.48 -6.14
C GLY A 371 15.98 13.73 -5.28
N ALA A 372 15.47 14.89 -5.68
CA ALA A 372 15.64 16.14 -4.93
C ALA A 372 14.99 16.09 -3.54
N ILE A 373 13.84 15.41 -3.43
CA ILE A 373 13.17 15.17 -2.14
C ILE A 373 13.91 14.09 -1.34
N GLY A 374 14.50 13.09 -2.00
CA GLY A 374 15.46 12.16 -1.38
C GLY A 374 16.62 12.88 -0.70
N ILE A 375 17.31 13.79 -1.40
CA ILE A 375 18.36 14.65 -0.81
C ILE A 375 17.83 15.39 0.42
N ALA A 376 16.70 16.09 0.28
CA ALA A 376 16.14 16.89 1.35
C ALA A 376 15.82 16.07 2.61
N LEU A 377 15.31 14.84 2.45
CA LEU A 377 15.03 13.91 3.54
C LEU A 377 16.32 13.35 4.15
N LEU A 378 17.29 12.90 3.35
CA LEU A 378 18.60 12.44 3.82
C LEU A 378 19.34 13.52 4.61
N SER A 379 19.40 14.76 4.11
CA SER A 379 20.05 15.89 4.80
C SER A 379 19.32 16.30 6.09
N ARG A 380 17.98 16.16 6.14
CA ARG A 380 17.19 16.40 7.36
C ARG A 380 17.45 15.32 8.41
N LEU A 381 17.47 14.05 8.01
CA LEU A 381 17.78 12.92 8.89
C LEU A 381 19.23 12.97 9.40
N HIS A 382 20.21 13.29 8.54
CA HIS A 382 21.60 13.46 9.00
C HIS A 382 21.71 14.54 10.08
N ARG A 383 21.17 15.75 9.83
CA ARG A 383 21.27 16.87 10.80
C ARG A 383 20.50 16.63 12.10
N ARG A 384 19.38 15.90 12.07
CA ARG A 384 18.52 15.67 13.25
C ARG A 384 18.73 14.32 13.92
N GLY A 385 19.51 13.43 13.31
CA GLY A 385 19.90 12.15 13.89
C GLY A 385 20.76 12.30 15.15
N GLY A 386 21.53 13.39 15.25
CA GLY A 386 22.36 13.68 16.43
C GLY A 386 23.71 12.97 16.47
N GLY A 387 24.52 13.33 17.46
CA GLY A 387 25.94 12.98 17.53
C GLY A 387 26.24 11.51 17.80
N VAL A 388 27.35 11.02 17.23
CA VAL A 388 28.13 9.82 17.63
C VAL A 388 27.44 8.44 17.56
N THR A 389 26.16 8.28 17.90
CA THR A 389 25.52 6.98 18.13
C THR A 389 24.52 6.60 17.04
N GLY A 390 24.97 5.76 16.09
CA GLY A 390 24.25 5.43 14.84
C GLY A 390 23.01 4.54 14.97
N HIS A 391 21.92 5.08 15.53
CA HIS A 391 20.63 4.38 15.68
C HIS A 391 19.45 5.06 14.97
N THR A 392 19.51 6.38 14.77
CA THR A 392 18.38 7.18 14.19
C THR A 392 18.71 7.81 12.84
N GLY A 393 19.81 7.37 12.23
CA GLY A 393 20.05 7.52 10.80
C GLY A 393 19.26 6.52 9.96
N VAL A 394 19.69 6.36 8.71
CA VAL A 394 19.05 5.50 7.71
C VAL A 394 19.62 4.08 7.81
N SER A 395 18.81 3.05 7.55
CA SER A 395 19.27 1.66 7.31
C SER A 395 19.57 1.46 5.82
N THR A 396 18.54 1.73 5.00
CA THR A 396 18.56 1.62 3.54
C THR A 396 17.80 2.79 2.92
N PHE A 397 18.33 3.34 1.83
CA PHE A 397 17.67 4.37 1.04
C PHE A 397 17.55 3.94 -0.42
N VAL A 398 16.37 4.14 -1.00
CA VAL A 398 16.08 3.84 -2.41
C VAL A 398 15.43 5.05 -3.07
N SER A 399 16.07 5.59 -4.11
CA SER A 399 15.40 6.49 -5.04
C SER A 399 15.05 5.77 -6.34
N SER A 400 13.76 5.55 -6.59
CA SER A 400 13.28 4.81 -7.76
C SER A 400 13.34 5.58 -9.08
N GLY A 401 13.57 6.89 -9.03
CA GLY A 401 13.33 7.78 -10.17
C GLY A 401 11.92 7.56 -10.75
N ASN A 402 11.85 7.44 -12.07
CA ASN A 402 10.62 7.17 -12.84
C ASN A 402 9.88 5.88 -12.43
N ARG A 403 10.50 4.98 -11.63
CA ARG A 403 9.90 3.74 -11.12
C ARG A 403 9.40 2.83 -12.25
N ALA A 404 10.29 2.51 -13.18
CA ALA A 404 9.97 1.71 -14.37
C ALA A 404 9.94 0.20 -14.12
N ASP A 405 10.53 -0.28 -13.02
CA ASP A 405 10.48 -1.68 -12.63
C ASP A 405 10.31 -1.81 -11.10
N VAL A 406 11.39 -1.69 -10.33
CA VAL A 406 11.35 -1.77 -8.85
C VAL A 406 10.54 -0.61 -8.29
N SER A 407 9.61 -0.93 -7.39
CA SER A 407 8.62 -0.01 -6.83
C SER A 407 8.64 0.03 -5.31
N GLY A 408 7.86 0.95 -4.72
CA GLY A 408 7.65 0.99 -3.27
C GLY A 408 6.99 -0.28 -2.72
N ASN A 409 6.27 -1.04 -3.56
CA ASN A 409 5.73 -2.35 -3.16
C ASN A 409 6.87 -3.35 -2.92
N ASP A 410 7.80 -3.49 -3.86
CA ASP A 410 8.96 -4.39 -3.74
C ASP A 410 9.79 -4.05 -2.49
N VAL A 411 9.99 -2.75 -2.20
CA VAL A 411 10.76 -2.27 -1.05
C VAL A 411 10.03 -2.50 0.28
N LEU A 412 8.70 -2.38 0.33
CA LEU A 412 7.91 -2.79 1.51
C LEU A 412 8.00 -4.30 1.80
N GLN A 413 8.08 -5.14 0.76
CA GLN A 413 8.24 -6.60 0.91
C GLN A 413 9.59 -6.96 1.54
N TYR A 414 10.64 -6.22 1.19
CA TYR A 414 11.97 -6.30 1.80
C TYR A 414 11.95 -5.82 3.26
N TRP A 415 11.48 -4.60 3.52
CA TRP A 415 11.47 -4.03 4.88
C TRP A 415 10.57 -4.79 5.87
N TYR A 416 9.61 -5.60 5.41
CA TYR A 416 8.80 -6.43 6.28
C TYR A 416 9.66 -7.37 7.16
N ASP A 417 10.56 -8.14 6.54
CA ASP A 417 11.43 -9.10 7.25
C ASP A 417 12.81 -8.52 7.64
N ASP A 418 13.25 -7.40 7.07
CA ASP A 418 14.57 -6.78 7.29
C ASP A 418 14.84 -6.43 8.77
N PRO A 419 15.79 -7.08 9.48
CA PRO A 419 16.04 -6.82 10.90
C PRO A 419 16.72 -5.47 11.18
N ASP A 420 17.30 -4.83 10.15
CA ASP A 420 17.96 -3.53 10.27
C ASP A 420 16.98 -2.35 10.12
N THR A 421 15.73 -2.59 9.71
CA THR A 421 14.71 -1.55 9.49
C THR A 421 13.53 -1.70 10.45
N ASP A 422 13.31 -0.73 11.34
CA ASP A 422 12.15 -0.66 12.23
C ASP A 422 11.03 0.22 11.66
N VAL A 423 11.39 1.35 11.03
CA VAL A 423 10.43 2.36 10.54
C VAL A 423 10.63 2.59 9.04
N ALA A 424 9.53 2.53 8.29
CA ALA A 424 9.51 2.77 6.85
C ALA A 424 8.97 4.18 6.54
N LEU A 425 9.78 5.04 5.93
CA LEU A 425 9.40 6.37 5.46
C LEU A 425 9.32 6.38 3.93
N MET A 426 8.18 6.77 3.37
CA MET A 426 8.00 6.82 1.91
C MET A 426 7.50 8.19 1.43
N TYR A 427 8.21 8.75 0.46
CA TYR A 427 7.70 9.81 -0.41
C TYR A 427 7.21 9.20 -1.73
N LEU A 428 5.90 9.25 -1.95
CA LEU A 428 5.21 8.63 -3.09
C LEU A 428 4.46 9.69 -3.90
N GLU A 429 4.90 9.97 -5.11
CA GLU A 429 4.10 10.76 -6.07
C GLU A 429 2.99 9.90 -6.69
N SER A 430 3.24 8.60 -6.82
CA SER A 430 2.27 7.61 -7.28
C SER A 430 2.42 6.25 -6.58
N ILE A 431 1.28 5.60 -6.31
CA ILE A 431 1.22 4.29 -5.66
C ILE A 431 1.35 3.13 -6.66
N GLY A 432 1.08 3.37 -7.95
CA GLY A 432 1.17 2.38 -9.03
C GLY A 432 0.01 1.39 -9.03
N ASN A 433 0.03 0.43 -8.10
CA ASN A 433 -1.04 -0.54 -7.83
C ASN A 433 -1.54 -0.36 -6.38
N PRO A 434 -2.59 0.45 -6.15
CA PRO A 434 -3.13 0.68 -4.81
C PRO A 434 -3.65 -0.57 -4.11
N ARG A 435 -4.35 -1.50 -4.79
CA ARG A 435 -4.84 -2.73 -4.15
C ARG A 435 -3.70 -3.57 -3.55
N LYS A 436 -2.59 -3.76 -4.30
CA LYS A 436 -1.37 -4.39 -3.77
C LYS A 436 -0.74 -3.56 -2.67
N PHE A 437 -0.55 -2.25 -2.87
CA PHE A 437 0.05 -1.38 -1.84
C PHE A 437 -0.72 -1.43 -0.52
N THR A 438 -2.04 -1.35 -0.53
CA THR A 438 -2.87 -1.39 0.69
C THR A 438 -2.77 -2.74 1.41
N ARG A 439 -2.72 -3.87 0.69
CA ARG A 439 -2.46 -5.20 1.26
C ARG A 439 -1.08 -5.26 1.93
N LEU A 440 -0.04 -4.77 1.26
CA LEU A 440 1.33 -4.77 1.78
C LEU A 440 1.50 -3.80 2.95
N ALA A 441 0.93 -2.60 2.85
CA ALA A 441 0.91 -1.61 3.91
C ALA A 441 0.26 -2.15 5.18
N ARG A 442 -0.92 -2.81 5.09
CA ARG A 442 -1.59 -3.40 6.25
C ARG A 442 -0.73 -4.47 6.94
N ARG A 443 -0.06 -5.32 6.16
CA ARG A 443 0.88 -6.33 6.66
C ARG A 443 2.10 -5.68 7.32
N THR A 444 2.71 -4.68 6.69
CA THR A 444 3.91 -4.01 7.22
C THR A 444 3.59 -3.18 8.47
N ALA A 445 2.54 -2.34 8.43
CA ALA A 445 2.09 -1.51 9.54
C ALA A 445 1.70 -2.31 10.80
N ALA A 446 1.21 -3.56 10.65
CA ALA A 446 1.00 -4.44 11.80
C ALA A 446 2.29 -4.74 12.58
N ALA A 447 3.43 -4.84 11.90
CA ALA A 447 4.74 -5.11 12.50
C ALA A 447 5.56 -3.84 12.80
N LYS A 448 5.63 -2.91 11.85
CA LYS A 448 6.61 -1.83 11.71
C LYS A 448 5.95 -0.53 11.24
N PRO A 449 6.18 0.64 11.88
CA PRO A 449 5.51 1.89 11.49
C PRO A 449 5.82 2.29 10.05
N LEU A 450 4.76 2.59 9.29
CA LEU A 450 4.83 3.02 7.89
C LEU A 450 4.29 4.45 7.76
N VAL A 451 5.19 5.42 7.58
CA VAL A 451 4.87 6.83 7.41
C VAL A 451 4.98 7.22 5.93
N VAL A 452 3.94 7.85 5.39
CA VAL A 452 3.84 8.16 3.95
C VAL A 452 3.45 9.61 3.72
N VAL A 453 4.25 10.31 2.91
CA VAL A 453 3.85 11.55 2.25
C VAL A 453 3.47 11.24 0.81
N GLN A 454 2.22 11.52 0.45
CA GLN A 454 1.81 11.51 -0.96
C GLN A 454 2.09 12.87 -1.62
N GLY A 455 2.74 12.87 -2.78
CA GLY A 455 2.87 14.02 -3.67
C GLY A 455 1.61 14.27 -4.52
N ALA A 456 1.64 15.25 -5.43
CA ALA A 456 0.66 15.50 -6.51
C ALA A 456 -0.85 15.57 -6.12
N ARG A 457 -1.17 15.76 -4.83
CA ARG A 457 -2.48 15.54 -4.17
C ARG A 457 -3.73 16.10 -4.86
N HIS A 458 -3.58 17.23 -5.56
CA HIS A 458 -4.70 18.00 -6.13
C HIS A 458 -4.70 18.04 -7.66
N GLY A 459 -3.69 17.45 -8.31
CA GLY A 459 -3.66 17.29 -9.76
C GLY A 459 -4.10 15.88 -10.14
N GLY A 460 -5.20 15.74 -10.88
CA GLY A 460 -5.63 14.45 -11.47
C GLY A 460 -4.71 13.94 -12.61
N VAL A 461 -3.47 14.44 -12.66
CA VAL A 461 -2.46 14.13 -13.67
C VAL A 461 -1.43 13.23 -13.01
N ALA A 462 -1.25 12.03 -13.54
CA ALA A 462 -0.19 11.13 -13.07
C ALA A 462 1.19 11.82 -13.24
N PRO A 463 2.08 11.76 -12.23
CA PRO A 463 3.41 12.35 -12.35
C PRO A 463 4.18 11.77 -13.55
N GLN A 464 4.89 12.62 -14.27
CA GLN A 464 5.68 12.20 -15.44
C GLN A 464 6.71 11.14 -15.04
N GLY A 465 7.09 10.25 -15.96
CA GLY A 465 7.91 9.07 -15.62
C GLY A 465 7.12 7.82 -15.25
N HIS A 466 6.03 7.96 -14.49
CA HIS A 466 5.38 6.85 -13.79
C HIS A 466 4.17 6.25 -14.52
N ALA A 467 4.10 4.91 -14.59
CA ALA A 467 2.82 4.23 -14.85
C ALA A 467 1.98 4.16 -13.57
N VAL A 468 0.71 4.56 -13.67
CA VAL A 468 -0.24 4.64 -12.56
C VAL A 468 -1.63 4.21 -13.07
N ARG A 469 -2.34 3.35 -12.34
CA ARG A 469 -3.77 3.15 -12.60
C ARG A 469 -4.55 4.39 -12.19
N ALA A 470 -5.27 5.00 -13.13
CA ALA A 470 -6.16 6.11 -12.82
C ALA A 470 -7.31 5.61 -11.93
N THR A 471 -7.26 5.96 -10.64
CA THR A 471 -8.40 5.77 -9.73
C THR A 471 -9.47 6.81 -10.03
N ARG A 472 -10.74 6.42 -9.86
CA ARG A 472 -11.91 7.29 -9.94
C ARG A 472 -12.37 7.75 -8.55
N LEU A 473 -11.71 7.30 -7.49
CA LEU A 473 -12.03 7.65 -6.11
C LEU A 473 -11.51 9.05 -5.75
N PRO A 474 -12.25 9.83 -4.94
CA PRO A 474 -11.75 11.08 -4.37
C PRO A 474 -10.45 10.87 -3.56
N HIS A 475 -9.56 11.87 -3.60
CA HIS A 475 -8.31 11.85 -2.83
C HIS A 475 -8.54 11.66 -1.31
N ALA A 476 -9.65 12.17 -0.76
CA ALA A 476 -10.07 11.92 0.61
C ALA A 476 -10.38 10.44 0.89
N THR A 477 -11.10 9.77 -0.02
CA THR A 477 -11.38 8.33 0.05
C THR A 477 -10.09 7.52 0.04
N VAL A 478 -9.17 7.80 -0.89
CA VAL A 478 -7.85 7.14 -0.93
C VAL A 478 -7.06 7.39 0.35
N SER A 479 -7.14 8.60 0.92
CA SER A 479 -6.49 8.93 2.21
C SER A 479 -7.05 8.11 3.38
N ALA A 480 -8.36 7.89 3.43
CA ALA A 480 -9.02 7.07 4.45
C ALA A 480 -8.65 5.58 4.32
N LEU A 481 -8.69 5.02 3.11
CA LEU A 481 -8.31 3.62 2.85
C LEU A 481 -6.84 3.33 3.22
N LEU A 482 -5.95 4.30 3.03
CA LEU A 482 -4.54 4.17 3.47
C LEU A 482 -4.41 4.16 5.00
N ARG A 483 -5.09 5.07 5.72
CA ARG A 483 -5.07 5.07 7.20
C ARG A 483 -5.68 3.79 7.79
N GLN A 484 -6.70 3.21 7.15
CA GLN A 484 -7.28 1.90 7.53
C GLN A 484 -6.29 0.73 7.35
N ALA A 485 -5.30 0.87 6.48
CA ALA A 485 -4.18 -0.06 6.34
C ALA A 485 -2.99 0.29 7.26
N GLY A 486 -3.20 1.11 8.30
CA GLY A 486 -2.17 1.46 9.28
C GLY A 486 -1.12 2.44 8.76
N VAL A 487 -1.33 3.05 7.59
CA VAL A 487 -0.42 4.05 7.04
C VAL A 487 -0.56 5.36 7.80
N ILE A 488 0.53 5.79 8.43
CA ILE A 488 0.68 7.09 9.07
C ILE A 488 0.83 8.13 7.95
N ARG A 489 -0.31 8.67 7.52
CA ARG A 489 -0.38 9.55 6.34
C ARG A 489 -0.27 11.01 6.75
N VAL A 490 0.92 11.58 6.57
CA VAL A 490 1.24 12.97 6.91
C VAL A 490 1.25 13.90 5.68
N ASP A 491 1.26 15.21 5.88
CA ASP A 491 1.07 16.21 4.83
C ASP A 491 2.37 16.74 4.24
N THR A 492 3.43 16.89 5.04
CA THR A 492 4.71 17.43 4.58
C THR A 492 5.91 16.50 4.79
N ILE A 493 6.97 16.72 4.01
CA ILE A 493 8.31 16.14 4.22
C ILE A 493 8.98 16.57 5.55
N THR A 494 8.31 17.44 6.32
CA THR A 494 8.71 17.85 7.66
C THR A 494 8.10 16.90 8.68
N GLU A 495 6.79 16.69 8.61
CA GLU A 495 6.08 15.70 9.43
C GLU A 495 6.60 14.26 9.20
N LEU A 496 6.97 13.91 7.97
CA LEU A 496 7.55 12.59 7.64
C LEU A 496 8.80 12.27 8.48
N VAL A 497 9.65 13.28 8.71
CA VAL A 497 10.85 13.16 9.53
C VAL A 497 10.51 13.30 11.02
N ASP A 498 9.60 14.22 11.38
CA ASP A 498 9.19 14.46 12.76
C ASP A 498 8.52 13.23 13.40
N ALA A 499 7.59 12.58 12.69
CA ALA A 499 6.95 11.34 13.11
C ALA A 499 7.90 10.13 12.98
N GLY A 500 8.67 10.05 11.89
CA GLY A 500 9.65 8.98 11.69
C GLY A 500 10.70 8.89 12.80
N LEU A 501 11.21 10.04 13.25
CA LEU A 501 12.15 10.11 14.38
C LEU A 501 11.50 9.77 15.72
N LEU A 502 10.21 10.08 15.94
CA LEU A 502 9.50 9.65 17.15
C LEU A 502 9.39 8.12 17.20
N LEU A 503 8.86 7.54 16.12
CA LEU A 503 8.56 6.12 16.00
C LEU A 503 9.80 5.23 16.02
N ALA A 504 10.97 5.77 15.63
CA ALA A 504 12.27 5.09 15.69
C ALA A 504 13.03 5.30 17.02
N ARG A 505 12.52 6.15 17.93
CA ARG A 505 13.20 6.53 19.19
C ARG A 505 12.43 6.14 20.46
N GLN A 506 11.11 6.07 20.39
CA GLN A 506 10.23 6.02 21.56
C GLN A 506 9.18 4.90 21.45
N PRO A 507 8.72 4.33 22.59
CA PRO A 507 7.67 3.31 22.59
C PRO A 507 6.33 3.90 22.14
N LEU A 508 5.44 3.03 21.62
CA LEU A 508 4.10 3.45 21.24
C LEU A 508 3.24 3.75 22.49
N PRO A 509 2.51 4.88 22.53
CA PRO A 509 1.70 5.24 23.68
C PRO A 509 0.49 4.30 23.87
N THR A 510 0.17 4.03 25.12
CA THR A 510 -0.98 3.21 25.54
C THR A 510 -2.33 3.86 25.23
N GLY A 511 -2.38 5.18 25.16
CA GLY A 511 -3.59 5.97 24.94
C GLY A 511 -3.28 7.46 24.66
N PRO A 512 -4.29 8.33 24.67
CA PRO A 512 -4.16 9.74 24.29
C PRO A 512 -3.80 10.69 25.45
N ARG A 513 -3.51 10.19 26.66
CA ARG A 513 -3.32 11.05 27.85
C ARG A 513 -1.89 11.58 27.92
N VAL A 514 -1.70 12.89 28.02
CA VAL A 514 -0.37 13.53 27.93
C VAL A 514 -0.07 14.34 29.19
N ALA A 515 1.04 14.03 29.86
CA ALA A 515 1.59 14.93 30.88
C ALA A 515 2.47 15.99 30.19
N ILE A 516 2.39 17.24 30.64
CA ILE A 516 3.20 18.36 30.13
C ILE A 516 3.97 18.95 31.31
N LEU A 517 5.30 19.10 31.19
CA LEU A 517 6.15 19.69 32.23
C LEU A 517 7.28 20.51 31.63
N GLY A 518 7.76 21.56 32.31
CA GLY A 518 8.94 22.30 31.84
C GLY A 518 9.12 23.68 32.45
N ASN A 519 10.15 24.42 31.99
CA ASN A 519 10.57 25.71 32.57
C ASN A 519 9.91 26.94 31.92
N SER A 520 8.72 26.77 31.32
CA SER A 520 8.00 27.84 30.61
C SER A 520 6.49 27.58 30.55
N GLU A 521 5.73 28.32 31.36
CA GLU A 521 4.26 28.34 31.35
C GLU A 521 3.69 28.54 29.93
N SER A 522 4.12 29.58 29.22
CA SER A 522 3.63 29.92 27.87
C SER A 522 3.83 28.79 26.85
N LEU A 523 4.97 28.09 26.90
CA LEU A 523 5.25 26.97 26.01
C LEU A 523 4.47 25.70 26.44
N GLY A 524 4.21 25.54 27.74
CA GLY A 524 3.30 24.54 28.28
C GLY A 524 1.86 24.73 27.82
N LEU A 525 1.35 25.97 27.83
CA LEU A 525 0.01 26.31 27.34
C LEU A 525 -0.13 26.10 25.84
N LEU A 526 0.84 26.52 25.02
CA LEU A 526 0.84 26.23 23.58
C LEU A 526 0.87 24.71 23.29
N THR A 527 1.57 23.94 24.12
CA THR A 527 1.58 22.46 24.03
C THR A 527 0.23 21.86 24.43
N TYR A 528 -0.45 22.44 25.43
CA TYR A 528 -1.78 22.02 25.88
C TYR A 528 -2.85 22.26 24.81
N ASP A 529 -2.89 23.45 24.21
CA ASP A 529 -3.85 23.78 23.14
C ASP A 529 -3.59 22.99 21.85
N ALA A 530 -2.32 22.74 21.51
CA ALA A 530 -1.96 21.82 20.43
C ALA A 530 -2.45 20.39 20.72
N CYS A 531 -2.32 19.91 21.96
CA CYS A 531 -2.78 18.57 22.35
C CYS A 531 -4.30 18.44 22.19
N LEU A 532 -5.08 19.43 22.61
CA LEU A 532 -6.53 19.46 22.39
C LEU A 532 -6.89 19.49 20.90
N SER A 533 -6.12 20.23 20.09
CA SER A 533 -6.34 20.38 18.64
C SER A 533 -6.10 19.07 17.87
N GLU A 534 -5.11 18.27 18.26
CA GLU A 534 -4.82 16.93 17.71
C GLU A 534 -5.65 15.82 18.40
N GLY A 535 -6.64 16.16 19.23
CA GLY A 535 -7.55 15.20 19.87
C GLY A 535 -6.97 14.40 21.05
N LEU A 536 -5.79 14.80 21.54
CA LEU A 536 -5.16 14.24 22.73
C LEU A 536 -5.83 14.79 24.01
N ARG A 537 -5.49 14.18 25.16
CA ARG A 537 -6.03 14.53 26.48
C ARG A 537 -4.90 15.01 27.38
N PRO A 538 -4.48 16.28 27.26
CA PRO A 538 -3.42 16.83 28.09
C PRO A 538 -3.88 17.01 29.54
N GLN A 539 -2.96 16.81 30.47
CA GLN A 539 -3.06 17.25 31.86
C GLN A 539 -2.68 18.73 31.96
N PRO A 540 -3.10 19.46 33.02
CA PRO A 540 -2.61 20.82 33.28
C PRO A 540 -1.08 20.86 33.30
N PRO A 541 -0.42 21.79 32.59
CA PRO A 541 1.04 21.84 32.54
C PRO A 541 1.69 22.08 33.91
N LEU A 542 2.71 21.29 34.23
CA LEU A 542 3.58 21.49 35.38
C LEU A 542 4.70 22.48 35.03
N ASP A 543 4.50 23.76 35.35
CA ASP A 543 5.60 24.73 35.30
C ASP A 543 6.59 24.47 36.43
N LEU A 544 7.87 24.31 36.05
CA LEU A 544 9.02 24.18 36.94
C LEU A 544 9.66 25.55 37.22
N THR A 545 9.15 26.62 36.60
CA THR A 545 9.70 27.98 36.52
C THR A 545 10.98 28.08 35.71
N THR A 546 11.33 29.30 35.28
CA THR A 546 12.54 29.59 34.48
C THR A 546 13.86 29.32 35.21
N ALA A 547 13.82 29.05 36.51
CA ALA A 547 14.99 28.73 37.35
C ALA A 547 15.21 27.21 37.56
N ALA A 548 14.41 26.35 36.92
CA ALA A 548 14.50 24.90 37.06
C ALA A 548 15.87 24.34 36.67
N SER A 549 16.47 23.55 37.57
CA SER A 549 17.72 22.83 37.32
C SER A 549 17.49 21.53 36.55
N ALA A 550 18.57 20.92 36.05
CA ALA A 550 18.52 19.60 35.43
C ALA A 550 17.93 18.53 36.38
N ASP A 551 18.19 18.62 37.68
CA ASP A 551 17.65 17.69 38.69
C ASP A 551 16.14 17.89 38.91
N ASP A 552 15.63 19.12 38.80
CA ASP A 552 14.18 19.38 38.84
C ASP A 552 13.47 18.75 37.64
N PHE A 553 14.06 18.85 36.45
CA PHE A 553 13.57 18.18 35.25
C PHE A 553 13.62 16.65 35.39
N HIS A 554 14.67 16.08 35.98
CA HIS A 554 14.76 14.63 36.28
C HIS A 554 13.63 14.20 37.22
N ALA A 555 13.49 14.87 38.36
CA ALA A 555 12.50 14.54 39.39
C ALA A 555 11.05 14.78 38.92
N ALA A 556 10.82 15.74 38.01
CA ALA A 556 9.52 15.94 37.37
C ALA A 556 9.21 14.84 36.35
N LEU A 557 10.15 14.53 35.43
CA LEU A 557 9.95 13.50 34.40
C LEU A 557 9.80 12.10 35.01
N ALA A 558 10.60 11.75 36.01
CA ALA A 558 10.50 10.46 36.71
C ALA A 558 9.12 10.25 37.37
N ARG A 559 8.56 11.30 37.99
CA ARG A 559 7.19 11.27 38.54
C ARG A 559 6.13 11.12 37.45
N ALA A 560 6.21 11.92 36.38
CA ALA A 560 5.27 11.86 35.27
C ALA A 560 5.26 10.47 34.59
N LEU A 561 6.43 9.88 34.38
CA LEU A 561 6.55 8.53 33.81
C LEU A 561 5.98 7.44 34.73
N ALA A 562 6.14 7.57 36.05
CA ALA A 562 5.56 6.67 37.04
C ALA A 562 4.04 6.81 37.20
N ASP A 563 3.43 7.91 36.72
CA ASP A 563 2.01 8.19 36.89
C ASP A 563 1.14 7.53 35.80
N ASP A 564 0.39 6.50 36.17
CA ASP A 564 -0.54 5.77 35.29
C ASP A 564 -1.74 6.59 34.80
N THR A 565 -1.91 7.83 35.26
CA THR A 565 -2.88 8.78 34.68
C THR A 565 -2.44 9.36 33.34
N CYS A 566 -1.17 9.22 32.94
CA CYS A 566 -0.66 9.61 31.61
C CYS A 566 -0.19 8.40 30.77
N ASP A 567 -0.22 8.56 29.44
CA ASP A 567 0.26 7.60 28.44
C ASP A 567 1.54 8.06 27.72
N ALA A 568 1.87 9.36 27.81
CA ALA A 568 3.00 10.03 27.16
C ALA A 568 3.41 11.29 27.94
N VAL A 569 4.65 11.75 27.79
CA VAL A 569 5.17 12.99 28.42
C VAL A 569 5.78 13.93 27.38
N VAL A 570 5.38 15.20 27.41
CA VAL A 570 6.01 16.27 26.62
C VAL A 570 6.71 17.24 27.57
N VAL A 571 8.01 17.42 27.36
CA VAL A 571 8.87 18.30 28.15
C VAL A 571 9.09 19.61 27.39
N THR A 572 8.80 20.75 28.00
CA THR A 572 9.04 22.08 27.40
C THR A 572 10.33 22.70 27.96
N ALA A 573 11.19 23.22 27.08
CA ALA A 573 12.50 23.75 27.45
C ALA A 573 12.83 25.07 26.74
N ILE A 574 13.16 26.10 27.53
CA ILE A 574 13.73 27.37 27.07
C ILE A 574 15.11 27.62 27.70
N PRO A 575 15.99 28.45 27.11
CA PRO A 575 17.35 28.67 27.61
C PRO A 575 17.39 29.33 29.00
N THR A 576 18.25 28.85 29.90
CA THR A 576 18.60 29.56 31.15
C THR A 576 19.44 30.80 30.84
N VAL A 577 19.09 31.96 31.39
CA VAL A 577 19.83 33.20 31.14
C VAL A 577 21.16 33.22 31.90
N GLY A 578 22.24 32.85 31.20
CA GLY A 578 23.62 32.90 31.71
C GLY A 578 24.40 31.60 31.57
N GLU A 579 23.73 30.48 31.26
CA GLU A 579 24.37 29.18 31.04
C GLU A 579 24.56 28.91 29.54
N GLY A 580 25.75 28.43 29.17
CA GLY A 580 26.06 28.01 27.80
C GLY A 580 25.72 26.53 27.55
N ALA A 581 26.24 25.97 26.46
CA ALA A 581 26.01 24.58 26.04
C ALA A 581 26.36 23.46 27.05
N ALA A 582 26.99 23.80 28.18
CA ALA A 582 27.15 22.89 29.31
C ALA A 582 25.81 22.59 30.03
N GLY A 583 24.91 23.58 30.12
CA GLY A 583 23.56 23.41 30.67
C GLY A 583 22.71 22.49 29.79
N ASP A 584 22.73 22.71 28.47
CA ASP A 584 22.09 21.84 27.48
C ASP A 584 22.50 20.36 27.63
N ALA A 585 23.80 20.10 27.88
CA ALA A 585 24.32 18.75 28.06
C ALA A 585 23.86 18.11 29.39
N ALA A 586 23.83 18.88 30.48
CA ALA A 586 23.35 18.41 31.78
C ALA A 586 21.84 18.11 31.76
N LEU A 587 21.02 19.02 31.19
CA LEU A 587 19.59 18.82 30.98
C LEU A 587 19.31 17.61 30.09
N ALA A 588 20.08 17.42 29.01
CA ALA A 588 19.94 16.25 28.15
C ALA A 588 20.21 14.94 28.89
N GLU A 589 21.20 14.89 29.78
CA GLU A 589 21.49 13.68 30.57
C GLU A 589 20.45 13.41 31.66
N ALA A 590 19.99 14.45 32.35
CA ALA A 590 18.90 14.33 33.32
C ALA A 590 17.63 13.73 32.69
N LEU A 591 17.23 14.24 31.52
CA LEU A 591 16.05 13.75 30.80
C LEU A 591 16.24 12.31 30.31
N ARG A 592 17.43 11.94 29.82
CA ARG A 592 17.76 10.55 29.45
C ARG A 592 17.72 9.60 30.64
N SER A 593 18.30 9.99 31.77
CA SER A 593 18.39 9.18 32.99
C SER A 593 16.99 8.86 33.53
N ALA A 594 16.10 9.85 33.61
CA ALA A 594 14.70 9.63 34.00
C ALA A 594 13.92 8.77 32.97
N ALA A 595 14.13 8.99 31.67
CA ALA A 595 13.47 8.19 30.61
C ALA A 595 13.98 6.73 30.52
N ALA A 596 15.22 6.46 30.94
CA ALA A 596 15.77 5.11 31.01
C ALA A 596 15.20 4.30 32.20
N ALA A 597 14.87 4.97 33.31
CA ALA A 597 14.32 4.33 34.50
C ALA A 597 12.88 3.78 34.29
N VAL A 598 12.07 4.41 33.45
CA VAL A 598 10.68 3.97 33.17
C VAL A 598 10.45 3.85 31.64
N PRO A 599 10.92 2.75 31.02
CA PRO A 599 11.01 2.61 29.56
C PRO A 599 9.68 2.24 28.86
N THR A 600 8.52 2.64 29.40
CA THR A 600 7.19 2.23 28.90
C THR A 600 6.44 3.32 28.14
N LYS A 601 6.59 4.60 28.50
CA LYS A 601 5.88 5.75 27.91
C LYS A 601 6.81 6.58 27.01
N PRO A 602 6.34 7.14 25.87
CA PRO A 602 7.14 8.03 25.04
C PRO A 602 7.40 9.39 25.72
N VAL A 603 8.63 9.87 25.60
CA VAL A 603 9.06 11.22 26.00
C VAL A 603 9.42 12.03 24.76
N LEU A 604 8.96 13.28 24.69
CA LEU A 604 9.27 14.24 23.63
C LEU A 604 9.77 15.56 24.27
N VAL A 605 10.67 16.27 23.60
CA VAL A 605 11.11 17.62 24.02
C VAL A 605 10.65 18.66 23.00
N VAL A 606 10.02 19.73 23.48
CA VAL A 606 9.72 20.96 22.73
C VAL A 606 10.69 22.03 23.18
N HIS A 607 11.42 22.64 22.25
CA HIS A 607 12.42 23.66 22.55
C HIS A 607 12.30 24.88 21.63
N VAL A 608 12.70 26.05 22.12
CA VAL A 608 12.82 27.29 21.33
C VAL A 608 14.29 27.72 21.33
N GLU A 609 14.86 27.92 20.14
CA GLU A 609 16.25 28.35 19.87
C GLU A 609 17.39 27.46 20.42
N LEU A 610 17.13 26.50 21.32
CA LEU A 610 18.12 25.57 21.89
C LEU A 610 18.61 24.51 20.88
N GLY A 611 19.48 24.91 19.95
CA GLY A 611 20.12 23.98 19.01
C GLY A 611 21.00 22.93 19.68
N GLY A 612 21.76 23.31 20.71
CA GLY A 612 22.67 22.43 21.45
C GLY A 612 21.94 21.29 22.15
N LEU A 613 20.85 21.60 22.87
CA LEU A 613 19.99 20.61 23.53
C LEU A 613 19.49 19.53 22.56
N ALA A 614 19.08 19.91 21.34
CA ALA A 614 18.59 18.97 20.34
C ALA A 614 19.69 18.02 19.81
N GLU A 615 20.93 18.50 19.67
CA GLU A 615 22.09 17.66 19.35
C GLU A 615 22.47 16.76 20.54
N ALA A 616 22.49 17.32 21.76
CA ALA A 616 22.86 16.62 22.99
C ALA A 616 21.88 15.50 23.36
N LEU A 617 20.56 15.73 23.32
CA LEU A 617 19.52 14.72 23.53
C LEU A 617 19.62 13.55 22.54
N SER A 618 20.17 13.82 21.37
CA SER A 618 20.30 12.88 20.26
C SER A 618 21.66 12.15 20.21
N ALA A 619 22.48 12.21 21.27
CA ALA A 619 23.87 11.72 21.28
C ALA A 619 24.18 10.56 22.26
N ALA A 620 23.23 9.62 22.46
CA ALA A 620 23.33 8.58 23.49
C ALA A 620 23.09 7.13 22.99
N THR A 621 23.56 6.16 23.80
CA THR A 621 23.72 4.74 23.42
C THR A 621 22.47 3.87 23.59
N SER A 622 22.09 3.26 22.46
CA SER A 622 21.02 2.28 22.17
C SER A 622 20.38 1.46 23.31
N THR A 623 19.10 1.11 23.09
CA THR A 623 18.25 0.32 24.02
C THR A 623 17.48 -0.79 23.31
N ALA A 624 18.16 -1.80 22.79
CA ALA A 624 17.50 -3.03 22.35
C ALA A 624 16.92 -3.79 23.56
N PRO A 625 15.71 -4.36 23.49
CA PRO A 625 15.22 -5.27 24.53
C PRO A 625 16.05 -6.56 24.50
N GLN A 626 16.46 -7.07 25.66
CA GLN A 626 16.91 -8.45 25.73
C GLN A 626 15.75 -9.37 25.39
N ALA A 627 15.96 -10.30 24.44
CA ALA A 627 15.07 -11.42 24.28
C ALA A 627 15.11 -12.27 25.57
N GLY A 628 13.94 -12.59 26.13
CA GLY A 628 13.85 -13.64 27.13
C GLY A 628 14.41 -14.96 26.57
N PRO A 629 14.97 -15.86 27.41
CA PRO A 629 15.59 -17.08 26.94
C PRO A 629 14.57 -17.99 26.23
N GLY A 630 14.58 -17.95 24.91
CA GLY A 630 13.77 -18.83 24.07
C GLY A 630 14.22 -20.29 24.22
N PRO A 631 13.32 -21.27 24.01
CA PRO A 631 13.68 -22.68 24.12
C PRO A 631 14.76 -23.00 23.08
N THR A 632 15.91 -23.48 23.55
CA THR A 632 17.04 -23.86 22.70
C THR A 632 16.64 -25.02 21.78
N ALA A 633 16.68 -24.78 20.47
CA ALA A 633 16.63 -25.86 19.49
C ALA A 633 17.83 -26.81 19.71
N PRO A 634 17.66 -28.14 19.57
CA PRO A 634 18.76 -29.08 19.75
C PRO A 634 19.82 -28.84 18.67
N ALA A 635 21.06 -28.60 19.09
CA ALA A 635 22.18 -28.40 18.18
C ALA A 635 22.45 -29.68 17.37
N ALA A 636 22.78 -29.51 16.09
CA ALA A 636 23.33 -30.60 15.29
C ALA A 636 24.75 -30.95 15.79
N PRO A 637 25.18 -32.23 15.72
CA PRO A 637 26.51 -32.62 16.14
C PRO A 637 27.57 -32.13 15.13
N ASP A 638 28.53 -31.34 15.60
CA ASP A 638 29.68 -30.91 14.80
C ASP A 638 30.64 -32.07 14.47
N PRO A 639 31.32 -32.03 13.31
CA PRO A 639 32.27 -33.06 12.89
C PRO A 639 33.58 -33.01 13.72
N ALA A 640 34.05 -34.17 14.16
CA ALA A 640 35.20 -34.27 15.05
C ALA A 640 36.54 -33.91 14.38
N ALA A 641 37.36 -33.11 15.07
CA ALA A 641 38.78 -32.92 14.79
C ALA A 641 39.64 -34.02 15.48
N PRO A 642 40.81 -34.39 14.94
CA PRO A 642 41.62 -35.51 15.45
C PRO A 642 42.39 -35.16 16.74
N PRO A 643 42.65 -36.13 17.63
CA PRO A 643 43.32 -35.91 18.90
C PRO A 643 44.86 -35.92 18.80
N ALA A 644 45.52 -35.22 19.73
CA ALA A 644 46.94 -35.35 20.07
C ALA A 644 47.09 -35.77 21.56
N PRO A 645 48.20 -36.41 21.98
CA PRO A 645 48.15 -37.32 23.13
C PRO A 645 48.80 -36.84 24.44
N GLY A 646 48.28 -37.34 25.57
CA GLY A 646 48.94 -37.39 26.88
C GLY A 646 48.67 -36.19 27.82
N ALA A 647 48.63 -36.34 29.15
CA ALA A 647 48.92 -37.53 29.95
C ALA A 647 48.27 -37.50 31.36
N ALA A 648 48.02 -38.71 31.90
CA ALA A 648 48.06 -39.14 33.31
C ALA A 648 47.26 -38.43 34.44
N ALA A 649 46.51 -39.26 35.17
CA ALA A 649 46.25 -39.21 36.63
C ALA A 649 45.30 -38.10 37.18
N ASP A 650 44.54 -38.30 38.27
CA ASP A 650 44.39 -39.51 39.11
C ASP A 650 43.01 -39.60 39.82
N SER A 651 42.76 -40.75 40.46
CA SER A 651 41.81 -40.99 41.57
C SER A 651 40.29 -40.79 41.35
N ALA A 652 39.57 -41.92 41.35
CA ALA A 652 38.19 -42.06 41.83
C ALA A 652 38.21 -42.35 43.37
N PRO A 653 37.14 -42.76 44.10
CA PRO A 653 35.79 -43.15 43.66
C PRO A 653 34.57 -42.81 44.57
N GLY A 654 33.37 -43.10 44.05
CA GLY A 654 32.26 -43.69 44.83
C GLY A 654 31.23 -42.74 45.48
N VAL A 655 30.05 -43.19 45.92
CA VAL A 655 29.36 -44.51 45.81
C VAL A 655 27.84 -44.25 45.63
N ALA A 656 27.07 -45.24 45.15
CA ALA A 656 25.62 -45.17 44.85
C ALA A 656 24.82 -46.19 45.71
N PRO A 657 23.58 -46.64 45.38
CA PRO A 657 22.41 -45.92 44.84
C PRO A 657 21.14 -45.92 45.77
N PRO A 658 20.03 -46.70 45.59
CA PRO A 658 18.68 -46.10 45.47
C PRO A 658 17.54 -46.75 46.31
N ALA A 659 16.30 -46.21 46.22
CA ALA A 659 15.04 -47.00 46.19
C ALA A 659 13.75 -46.16 45.92
N VAL A 660 12.67 -46.87 45.58
CA VAL A 660 11.24 -46.47 45.37
C VAL A 660 10.38 -47.66 45.94
N PRO A 661 9.05 -47.85 45.76
CA PRO A 661 7.89 -46.98 45.45
C PRO A 661 6.65 -47.25 46.36
N GLY A 662 5.48 -46.68 46.00
CA GLY A 662 4.14 -47.21 46.35
C GLY A 662 3.08 -46.13 46.70
N THR A 663 1.75 -46.31 46.57
CA THR A 663 0.84 -46.82 45.50
C THR A 663 -0.61 -46.83 46.04
N ALA A 664 -1.54 -46.14 45.36
CA ALA A 664 -3.00 -46.38 45.27
C ALA A 664 -3.95 -46.32 46.51
N SER A 665 -5.03 -45.52 46.38
CA SER A 665 -6.43 -45.97 46.55
C SER A 665 -7.41 -45.01 45.83
N ARG A 666 -8.73 -45.27 45.86
CA ARG A 666 -9.76 -44.68 44.96
C ARG A 666 -11.18 -44.66 45.60
N VAL A 667 -12.13 -43.96 44.96
CA VAL A 667 -13.64 -44.00 45.09
C VAL A 667 -14.31 -42.74 45.72
N GLU A 668 -15.52 -42.42 45.23
CA GLU A 668 -16.38 -41.24 45.48
C GLU A 668 -17.78 -41.71 46.04
N PRO A 669 -18.96 -41.07 45.81
CA PRO A 669 -19.40 -39.65 45.84
C PRO A 669 -20.66 -39.44 46.76
N GLY A 670 -21.31 -38.25 46.72
CA GLY A 670 -22.65 -38.01 47.30
C GLY A 670 -23.29 -36.66 46.92
N SER A 671 -24.62 -36.53 46.93
CA SER A 671 -25.36 -35.33 46.46
C SER A 671 -26.72 -35.10 47.18
N ALA A 672 -27.23 -33.84 47.17
CA ALA A 672 -28.67 -33.49 47.39
C ALA A 672 -28.99 -31.98 47.18
N ALA A 673 -30.28 -31.70 46.89
CA ALA A 673 -31.04 -30.43 46.99
C ALA A 673 -32.51 -30.83 47.36
N PRO A 674 -33.61 -30.01 47.34
CA PRO A 674 -33.82 -28.55 47.12
C PRO A 674 -34.78 -27.90 48.20
N ALA A 675 -35.32 -26.67 48.00
CA ALA A 675 -36.68 -26.19 48.45
C ALA A 675 -36.92 -24.65 48.30
N ALA A 676 -38.18 -24.19 48.53
CA ALA A 676 -38.73 -22.80 48.53
C ALA A 676 -40.07 -22.77 49.37
N PRO A 677 -40.90 -21.69 49.51
CA PRO A 677 -40.92 -20.34 48.89
C PRO A 677 -41.32 -19.16 49.86
N SER A 678 -42.11 -18.18 49.38
CA SER A 678 -42.66 -16.93 50.00
C SER A 678 -43.83 -17.16 51.01
N PRO A 679 -44.51 -16.16 51.68
CA PRO A 679 -45.04 -14.86 51.13
C PRO A 679 -45.29 -13.61 52.07
N THR A 680 -45.73 -12.48 51.47
CA THR A 680 -46.68 -11.41 51.99
C THR A 680 -46.36 -10.56 53.26
N VAL A 681 -46.99 -9.40 53.58
CA VAL A 681 -47.65 -8.22 52.91
C VAL A 681 -47.92 -7.16 54.01
N ASP A 682 -47.73 -5.85 53.77
CA ASP A 682 -48.53 -4.70 54.29
C ASP A 682 -47.85 -3.33 53.99
N SER A 683 -48.46 -2.16 54.24
CA SER A 683 -49.57 -1.51 53.51
C SER A 683 -49.59 0.01 53.77
N ALA A 684 -50.40 0.78 53.02
CA ALA A 684 -50.62 2.24 53.20
C ALA A 684 -52.10 2.52 53.52
N PRO A 685 -52.49 3.69 54.09
CA PRO A 685 -53.17 4.71 53.24
C PRO A 685 -53.13 6.19 53.72
N GLY A 686 -53.66 7.11 52.88
CA GLY A 686 -54.06 8.50 53.22
C GLY A 686 -53.30 9.58 52.40
N ALA A 687 -53.83 10.41 51.50
CA ALA A 687 -55.13 11.10 51.31
C ALA A 687 -55.34 12.35 52.22
N ALA A 688 -55.83 13.53 51.77
CA ALA A 688 -56.05 14.09 50.42
C ALA A 688 -56.42 15.61 50.50
N ARG A 689 -56.59 16.28 49.33
CA ARG A 689 -57.32 17.56 49.03
C ARG A 689 -56.60 18.93 49.07
N GLN A 690 -56.51 19.53 47.88
CA GLN A 690 -57.02 20.87 47.46
C GLN A 690 -56.85 22.12 48.38
N ALA A 691 -56.17 23.15 47.84
CA ALA A 691 -56.75 24.50 47.67
C ALA A 691 -55.93 25.36 46.68
N ALA A 692 -56.62 26.24 45.93
CA ALA A 692 -56.09 27.41 45.21
C ALA A 692 -57.16 28.53 45.33
N PRO A 693 -56.83 29.83 45.21
CA PRO A 693 -56.78 30.47 43.88
C PRO A 693 -55.84 31.70 43.74
N GLY A 694 -55.69 32.24 42.52
CA GLY A 694 -55.09 33.57 42.26
C GLY A 694 -54.79 33.85 40.77
N ALA A 695 -55.29 34.96 40.21
CA ALA A 695 -55.12 35.40 38.81
C ALA A 695 -53.63 35.69 38.44
N ALA A 696 -53.09 35.53 37.21
CA ALA A 696 -53.58 35.74 35.82
C ALA A 696 -53.65 37.23 35.38
N PRO A 697 -53.54 37.61 34.08
CA PRO A 697 -53.35 36.80 32.85
C PRO A 697 -52.33 37.35 31.78
N GLN A 698 -52.08 36.55 30.72
CA GLN A 698 -51.73 36.95 29.32
C GLN A 698 -50.36 37.68 29.07
N ALA A 699 -49.82 37.77 27.84
CA ALA A 699 -50.36 37.51 26.50
C ALA A 699 -49.40 36.76 25.53
N ALA A 700 -49.89 36.42 24.34
CA ALA A 700 -49.16 35.81 23.22
C ALA A 700 -49.32 36.69 21.93
N PRO A 701 -48.81 36.36 20.72
CA PRO A 701 -48.07 37.34 19.91
C PRO A 701 -48.91 38.14 18.88
N GLY A 702 -48.37 39.29 18.45
CA GLY A 702 -48.88 40.13 17.35
C GLY A 702 -47.75 40.64 16.44
N PRO A 703 -48.04 41.08 15.20
CA PRO A 703 -47.06 41.11 14.10
C PRO A 703 -46.40 42.48 13.85
N ALA A 704 -45.24 42.45 13.16
CA ALA A 704 -44.62 43.62 12.52
C ALA A 704 -43.94 43.23 11.20
N SER A 705 -44.20 43.99 10.14
CA SER A 705 -43.64 43.86 8.78
C SER A 705 -44.11 45.05 7.93
N PRO A 706 -43.42 45.48 6.85
CA PRO A 706 -42.01 45.34 6.49
C PRO A 706 -41.31 46.72 6.34
N ALA A 707 -40.01 46.72 6.02
CA ALA A 707 -39.32 47.90 5.47
C ALA A 707 -38.38 47.51 4.33
N ALA A 708 -38.42 48.27 3.23
CA ALA A 708 -37.48 48.25 2.11
C ALA A 708 -36.56 49.51 2.22
N GLN A 709 -35.54 49.78 1.39
CA GLN A 709 -35.19 49.38 0.02
C GLN A 709 -33.65 49.39 -0.16
N GLY A 710 -33.13 48.89 -1.30
CA GLY A 710 -31.78 49.26 -1.77
C GLY A 710 -31.04 48.18 -2.58
N ALA A 711 -31.02 48.32 -3.91
CA ALA A 711 -30.22 47.47 -4.80
C ALA A 711 -29.86 48.19 -6.13
N PRO A 712 -28.63 48.03 -6.66
CA PRO A 712 -28.30 48.32 -8.07
C PRO A 712 -28.43 47.05 -8.97
N PRO A 713 -28.46 47.19 -10.32
CA PRO A 713 -29.09 46.21 -11.20
C PRO A 713 -28.18 45.14 -11.82
N ARG A 714 -28.82 44.08 -12.35
CA ARG A 714 -28.24 43.08 -13.29
C ARG A 714 -28.27 43.58 -14.74
N ALA A 715 -27.39 43.02 -15.57
CA ALA A 715 -27.54 42.96 -17.03
C ALA A 715 -27.81 41.51 -17.49
N THR A 716 -28.48 41.33 -18.63
CA THR A 716 -28.82 40.04 -19.25
C THR A 716 -27.83 39.66 -20.37
N PRO A 717 -27.64 38.35 -20.63
CA PRO A 717 -28.33 37.65 -21.74
C PRO A 717 -28.94 36.29 -21.30
N GLY A 718 -29.61 35.48 -22.13
CA GLY A 718 -29.97 35.67 -23.55
C GLY A 718 -30.02 34.39 -24.40
N THR A 719 -30.76 33.35 -23.92
CA THR A 719 -31.42 32.24 -24.68
C THR A 719 -30.74 31.49 -25.86
N ALA A 720 -30.88 30.15 -25.84
CA ALA A 720 -30.92 29.21 -26.99
C ALA A 720 -29.59 28.88 -27.73
N ALA A 721 -29.36 27.68 -28.30
CA ALA A 721 -30.06 26.38 -28.23
C ALA A 721 -29.10 25.22 -28.66
N ASP A 722 -29.61 23.98 -28.73
CA ASP A 722 -28.91 22.72 -29.04
C ASP A 722 -28.14 22.65 -30.38
N SER A 723 -27.13 21.77 -30.44
CA SER A 723 -27.08 20.66 -31.43
C SER A 723 -25.92 19.67 -31.18
N ALA A 724 -26.11 18.42 -31.66
CA ALA A 724 -25.17 17.30 -31.57
C ALA A 724 -24.18 17.25 -32.78
N PRO A 725 -23.08 16.47 -32.73
CA PRO A 725 -22.01 16.55 -33.74
C PRO A 725 -22.34 15.84 -35.06
N GLY A 726 -21.97 16.47 -36.18
CA GLY A 726 -22.04 15.92 -37.54
C GLY A 726 -20.69 15.41 -38.07
N THR A 727 -20.74 14.52 -39.06
CA THR A 727 -19.59 13.78 -39.61
C THR A 727 -19.03 14.38 -40.91
N SER A 728 -17.97 13.75 -41.44
CA SER A 728 -17.40 13.90 -42.80
C SER A 728 -16.50 15.12 -43.06
N SER A 729 -15.66 15.15 -44.10
CA SER A 729 -14.87 14.10 -44.79
C SER A 729 -13.97 14.77 -45.85
N GLY A 730 -12.69 14.41 -45.89
CA GLY A 730 -11.78 14.43 -47.05
C GLY A 730 -11.81 15.56 -48.10
N ALA A 731 -10.68 16.24 -48.26
CA ALA A 731 -10.16 16.63 -49.58
C ALA A 731 -8.63 16.75 -49.58
N ALA A 732 -8.00 16.08 -50.53
CA ALA A 732 -6.64 16.26 -51.02
C ALA A 732 -6.71 16.15 -52.57
N PRO A 733 -5.64 16.34 -53.37
CA PRO A 733 -4.28 16.77 -53.03
C PRO A 733 -3.82 18.00 -53.85
N GLY A 734 -2.55 18.41 -53.69
CA GLY A 734 -1.91 19.40 -54.56
C GLY A 734 -0.39 19.43 -54.37
N SER A 735 0.35 18.86 -55.30
CA SER A 735 1.83 18.84 -55.33
C SER A 735 2.38 19.82 -56.37
N VAL A 736 3.52 20.46 -56.10
CA VAL A 736 4.62 20.67 -57.08
C VAL A 736 5.96 20.68 -56.30
N ALA A 737 7.06 20.36 -56.98
CA ALA A 737 8.44 20.61 -56.52
C ALA A 737 8.70 22.12 -56.26
N GLY A 738 9.77 22.54 -55.57
CA GLY A 738 10.88 21.78 -55.00
C GLY A 738 12.23 22.22 -55.55
N THR A 739 12.86 23.19 -54.87
CA THR A 739 14.24 23.65 -55.14
C THR A 739 14.86 24.28 -53.89
N ALA A 740 16.07 23.86 -53.56
CA ALA A 740 17.10 24.69 -52.93
C ALA A 740 18.15 25.01 -54.02
N PRO A 741 19.06 26.00 -53.87
CA PRO A 741 20.17 25.85 -52.91
C PRO A 741 20.73 27.14 -52.27
N ASP A 742 21.64 26.92 -51.32
CA ASP A 742 22.84 27.71 -50.94
C ASP A 742 22.79 29.19 -50.48
N ALA A 743 23.73 29.46 -49.56
CA ALA A 743 24.18 30.76 -49.04
C ALA A 743 25.48 31.19 -49.79
N PRO A 744 26.27 32.25 -49.44
CA PRO A 744 26.34 33.02 -48.18
C PRO A 744 26.65 34.55 -48.30
N SER A 745 27.01 35.17 -47.16
CA SER A 745 27.79 36.42 -47.01
C SER A 745 27.09 37.79 -47.21
N GLY A 746 27.39 38.76 -46.33
CA GLY A 746 27.07 40.19 -46.51
C GLY A 746 26.85 40.97 -45.19
N ALA A 747 27.74 41.91 -44.85
CA ALA A 747 27.77 42.59 -43.55
C ALA A 747 27.02 43.95 -43.48
N ALA A 748 26.67 44.34 -42.24
CA ALA A 748 26.40 45.73 -41.78
C ALA A 748 25.14 46.44 -42.37
N PRO A 749 24.72 47.64 -41.90
CA PRO A 749 25.20 48.49 -40.78
C PRO A 749 24.20 48.47 -39.57
N SER A 750 24.10 49.37 -38.57
CA SER A 750 24.53 50.77 -38.38
C SER A 750 24.75 51.14 -36.87
N SER A 751 25.21 52.37 -36.63
CA SER A 751 25.11 53.13 -35.35
C SER A 751 24.54 54.54 -35.70
N PRO A 752 24.22 55.48 -34.77
CA PRO A 752 25.14 56.19 -33.84
C PRO A 752 24.47 56.35 -32.44
N PHE A 753 24.55 57.39 -31.58
CA PHE A 753 25.23 58.71 -31.38
C PHE A 753 24.92 59.10 -29.90
N ARG A 754 25.64 59.86 -29.05
CA ARG A 754 27.04 60.13 -28.62
C ARG A 754 26.91 60.54 -27.11
N GLY A 755 27.92 60.73 -26.25
CA GLY A 755 29.39 60.72 -26.31
C GLY A 755 29.95 61.21 -24.94
N GLY A 756 31.26 61.10 -24.70
CA GLY A 756 31.91 61.51 -23.42
C GLY A 756 32.36 62.99 -23.38
N PRO A 757 33.55 63.38 -22.85
CA PRO A 757 34.74 62.51 -22.63
C PRO A 757 35.65 62.76 -21.38
N SER A 758 36.49 61.75 -21.11
CA SER A 758 37.91 61.81 -20.65
C SER A 758 38.43 62.80 -19.58
N SER A 759 39.18 62.28 -18.60
CA SER A 759 40.67 62.41 -18.58
C SER A 759 41.32 61.55 -17.45
N THR A 760 42.65 61.47 -17.46
CA THR A 760 43.55 60.67 -16.58
C THR A 760 44.61 61.60 -15.92
N PRO A 761 45.63 61.17 -15.15
CA PRO A 761 45.91 59.91 -14.42
C PRO A 761 46.40 60.15 -12.94
N HIS A 762 46.96 59.09 -12.30
CA HIS A 762 48.24 59.11 -11.54
C HIS A 762 48.25 59.13 -9.98
N ALA A 763 49.46 58.82 -9.46
CA ALA A 763 49.96 58.86 -8.07
C ALA A 763 49.52 57.78 -7.03
N ALA A 764 50.53 57.15 -6.43
CA ALA A 764 50.53 56.56 -5.08
C ALA A 764 51.57 57.32 -4.22
N PRO A 765 51.43 57.32 -2.88
CA PRO A 765 52.21 56.41 -2.02
C PRO A 765 51.32 55.75 -0.93
N GLY A 766 51.78 54.83 -0.07
CA GLY A 766 53.11 54.25 0.13
C GLY A 766 53.49 54.25 1.63
N GLY A 767 53.85 53.09 2.19
CA GLY A 767 54.25 52.94 3.60
C GLY A 767 54.14 51.48 4.07
N ALA A 768 55.18 50.94 4.70
CA ALA A 768 55.25 49.52 5.07
C ALA A 768 56.04 49.26 6.37
N ALA A 769 55.57 48.28 7.14
CA ALA A 769 56.25 47.56 8.22
C ALA A 769 55.54 46.20 8.35
N ALA A 770 56.13 45.00 8.40
CA ALA A 770 57.46 44.50 8.80
C ALA A 770 57.70 44.58 10.33
N ALA A 771 58.01 43.49 11.06
CA ALA A 771 58.12 42.07 10.69
C ALA A 771 58.11 41.14 11.95
N SER A 772 58.52 39.88 11.74
CA SER A 772 59.03 38.88 12.72
C SER A 772 58.06 38.10 13.63
N SER A 773 57.76 36.87 13.19
CA SER A 773 57.94 35.59 13.92
C SER A 773 57.73 35.49 15.44
N GLY A 774 56.77 34.67 15.84
CA GLY A 774 56.69 34.00 17.15
C GLY A 774 55.97 32.66 17.03
N SER A 775 56.52 31.59 17.59
CA SER A 775 55.87 30.26 17.60
C SER A 775 54.81 30.19 18.70
N SER A 776 53.67 29.56 18.40
CA SER A 776 52.68 29.15 19.41
C SER A 776 52.26 27.72 19.13
N ALA A 777 52.16 26.90 20.18
CA ALA A 777 51.98 25.46 20.06
C ALA A 777 50.55 25.06 19.67
N ALA A 778 50.41 23.89 19.05
CA ALA A 778 49.11 23.27 18.86
C ALA A 778 48.47 22.93 20.23
N PRO A 779 47.15 23.08 20.40
CA PRO A 779 46.46 22.61 21.60
C PRO A 779 46.59 21.07 21.69
N PRO A 780 46.69 20.50 22.90
CA PRO A 780 46.74 19.05 23.06
C PRO A 780 45.42 18.41 22.59
N PRO A 781 45.44 17.19 22.01
CA PRO A 781 44.21 16.50 21.66
C PRO A 781 43.39 16.22 22.93
N SER A 782 42.12 16.62 22.90
CA SER A 782 41.16 16.26 23.94
C SER A 782 41.03 14.74 24.03
N GLN A 783 41.15 14.20 25.24
CA GLN A 783 40.96 12.76 25.46
C GLN A 783 39.54 12.36 25.07
N PRO A 784 39.34 11.19 24.42
CA PRO A 784 38.00 10.70 24.13
C PRO A 784 37.26 10.46 25.45
N ALA A 785 36.06 11.02 25.57
CA ALA A 785 35.20 10.79 26.73
C ALA A 785 34.91 9.28 26.88
N ALA A 786 34.89 8.79 28.12
CA ALA A 786 34.60 7.39 28.39
C ALA A 786 33.20 7.02 27.85
N PRO A 787 33.02 5.81 27.27
CA PRO A 787 31.74 5.43 26.68
C PRO A 787 30.64 5.36 27.75
N ALA A 788 29.54 6.06 27.50
CA ALA A 788 28.37 6.06 28.38
C ALA A 788 27.77 4.63 28.50
N PRO A 789 27.26 4.24 29.68
CA PRO A 789 26.71 2.91 29.90
C PRO A 789 25.56 2.61 28.94
N ALA A 790 25.47 1.37 28.46
CA ALA A 790 24.42 0.95 27.53
C ALA A 790 23.05 0.94 28.21
N GLY A 791 22.07 1.65 27.64
CA GLY A 791 20.72 1.77 28.24
C GLY A 791 20.02 3.12 28.08
N ALA A 792 20.64 4.12 27.43
CA ALA A 792 20.11 5.49 27.39
C ALA A 792 19.28 5.76 26.12
N ARG A 793 17.97 5.99 26.29
CA ARG A 793 17.06 6.27 25.16
C ARG A 793 17.31 7.63 24.54
N LEU A 794 17.27 7.67 23.20
CA LEU A 794 17.30 8.92 22.43
C LEU A 794 15.94 9.61 22.51
N ILE A 795 15.91 10.85 22.99
CA ILE A 795 14.67 11.63 23.10
C ILE A 795 14.56 12.53 21.85
N PRO A 796 13.44 12.53 21.11
CA PRO A 796 13.25 13.43 19.97
C PRO A 796 12.95 14.86 20.45
N ALA A 797 13.66 15.83 19.86
CA ALA A 797 13.51 17.26 20.14
C ALA A 797 12.89 18.00 18.94
N TYR A 798 11.94 18.89 19.21
CA TYR A 798 11.14 19.60 18.22
C TYR A 798 11.17 21.13 18.45
N PRO A 799 11.38 21.94 17.40
CA PRO A 799 11.53 23.40 17.52
C PRO A 799 10.19 24.15 17.66
N ALA A 800 9.08 23.43 17.87
CA ALA A 800 7.73 23.97 17.99
C ALA A 800 6.79 22.91 18.61
N ALA A 801 5.79 23.34 19.38
CA ALA A 801 4.92 22.45 20.15
C ALA A 801 4.02 21.60 19.25
N GLU A 802 3.40 22.24 18.26
CA GLU A 802 2.50 21.66 17.26
C GLU A 802 3.17 20.49 16.51
N ARG A 803 4.49 20.55 16.32
CA ARG A 803 5.26 19.52 15.62
C ARG A 803 5.52 18.28 16.46
N ALA A 804 5.83 18.45 17.74
CA ALA A 804 5.95 17.33 18.68
C ALA A 804 4.59 16.67 18.89
N VAL A 805 3.57 17.49 19.13
CA VAL A 805 2.21 17.03 19.44
C VAL A 805 1.55 16.34 18.26
N ARG A 806 1.70 16.84 17.03
CA ARG A 806 1.18 16.18 15.82
C ARG A 806 1.89 14.87 15.52
N ALA A 807 3.20 14.78 15.76
CA ALA A 807 3.94 13.51 15.69
C ALA A 807 3.43 12.50 16.74
N LEU A 808 3.14 12.97 17.96
CA LEU A 808 2.53 12.15 19.03
C LEU A 808 1.09 11.73 18.69
N GLY A 809 0.26 12.60 18.11
CA GLY A 809 -1.10 12.31 17.68
C GLY A 809 -1.16 11.18 16.64
N GLU A 810 -0.34 11.28 15.60
CA GLU A 810 -0.17 10.21 14.60
C GLU A 810 0.35 8.90 15.24
N ALA A 811 1.25 8.96 16.22
CA ALA A 811 1.73 7.78 16.96
C ALA A 811 0.64 7.15 17.87
N VAL A 812 -0.22 7.96 18.50
CA VAL A 812 -1.39 7.50 19.28
C VAL A 812 -2.42 6.83 18.37
N ALA A 813 -2.76 7.45 17.24
CA ALA A 813 -3.70 6.91 16.27
C ALA A 813 -3.21 5.56 15.69
N TYR A 814 -1.93 5.48 15.35
CA TYR A 814 -1.30 4.22 14.91
C TYR A 814 -1.25 3.17 16.03
N ALA A 815 -0.93 3.55 17.27
CA ALA A 815 -0.93 2.63 18.40
C ALA A 815 -2.33 2.07 18.69
N GLN A 816 -3.39 2.88 18.54
CA GLN A 816 -4.77 2.41 18.59
C GLN A 816 -5.09 1.46 17.44
N TRP A 817 -4.78 1.85 16.20
CA TRP A 817 -5.00 1.01 15.03
C TRP A 817 -4.32 -0.37 15.14
N ARG A 818 -3.10 -0.46 15.68
CA ARG A 818 -2.43 -1.76 15.92
C ARG A 818 -3.19 -2.65 16.89
N ARG A 819 -3.78 -2.07 17.96
CA ARG A 819 -4.58 -2.82 18.95
C ARG A 819 -5.88 -3.34 18.33
N GLU A 820 -6.53 -2.54 17.50
CA GLU A 820 -7.74 -2.93 16.75
C GLU A 820 -7.43 -3.98 15.67
N ALA A 821 -6.30 -3.85 14.96
CA ALA A 821 -5.89 -4.76 13.90
C ALA A 821 -5.38 -6.13 14.40
N ALA A 822 -5.04 -6.26 15.68
CA ALA A 822 -4.61 -7.52 16.31
C ALA A 822 -5.76 -8.53 16.52
N ASP A 823 -7.00 -8.05 16.57
CA ASP A 823 -8.22 -8.86 16.74
C ASP A 823 -9.19 -8.51 15.59
N PRO A 824 -8.98 -9.08 14.38
CA PRO A 824 -9.73 -8.72 13.19
C PRO A 824 -11.20 -9.14 13.29
N GLY A 825 -12.08 -8.31 12.73
CA GLY A 825 -13.48 -8.67 12.53
C GLY A 825 -13.66 -9.84 11.56
N LYS A 826 -14.87 -10.40 11.54
CA LYS A 826 -15.27 -11.50 10.64
C LYS A 826 -16.16 -10.98 9.52
N VAL A 827 -15.97 -11.52 8.33
CA VAL A 827 -16.98 -11.40 7.26
C VAL A 827 -18.11 -12.40 7.59
N PRO A 828 -19.38 -11.97 7.66
CA PRO A 828 -20.47 -12.90 7.95
C PRO A 828 -20.73 -13.87 6.79
N GLU A 829 -21.15 -15.07 7.15
CA GLU A 829 -21.80 -16.02 6.23
C GLU A 829 -23.32 -15.93 6.44
N TYR A 830 -24.08 -16.07 5.35
CA TYR A 830 -25.54 -15.97 5.35
C TYR A 830 -26.12 -17.24 4.70
N GLU A 831 -27.03 -17.93 5.38
CA GLU A 831 -27.73 -19.11 4.82
C GLU A 831 -28.93 -18.73 3.92
N ASP A 832 -29.34 -17.45 3.93
CA ASP A 832 -30.54 -16.95 3.24
C ASP A 832 -30.27 -16.29 1.88
N ILE A 833 -29.07 -16.48 1.32
CA ILE A 833 -28.67 -15.89 0.03
C ILE A 833 -28.71 -16.88 -1.15
N ASP A 834 -29.17 -16.41 -2.31
CA ASP A 834 -29.17 -17.14 -3.58
C ASP A 834 -28.04 -16.65 -4.49
N GLU A 835 -26.80 -16.98 -4.13
CA GLU A 835 -25.59 -16.68 -4.91
C GLU A 835 -25.69 -17.23 -6.35
N LYS A 836 -26.21 -18.46 -6.50
CA LYS A 836 -26.27 -19.17 -7.79
C LYS A 836 -27.28 -18.54 -8.74
N GLY A 837 -28.52 -18.32 -8.30
CA GLY A 837 -29.53 -17.66 -9.11
C GLY A 837 -29.22 -16.18 -9.36
N ALA A 838 -28.42 -15.54 -8.51
CA ALA A 838 -27.87 -14.20 -8.77
C ALA A 838 -26.79 -14.24 -9.88
N ALA A 839 -25.84 -15.17 -9.82
CA ALA A 839 -24.84 -15.38 -10.86
C ALA A 839 -25.47 -15.74 -12.23
N GLU A 840 -26.46 -16.63 -12.26
CA GLU A 840 -27.22 -16.97 -13.46
C GLU A 840 -27.95 -15.76 -14.06
N GLN A 841 -28.59 -14.93 -13.23
CA GLN A 841 -29.22 -13.68 -13.68
C GLN A 841 -28.18 -12.69 -14.22
N ILE A 842 -27.05 -12.51 -13.54
CA ILE A 842 -25.97 -11.61 -13.96
C ILE A 842 -25.39 -12.04 -15.32
N ALA A 843 -25.11 -13.33 -15.51
CA ALA A 843 -24.65 -13.87 -16.78
C ALA A 843 -25.68 -13.66 -17.91
N GLY A 844 -26.96 -13.95 -17.66
CA GLY A 844 -28.05 -13.73 -18.62
C GLY A 844 -28.34 -12.25 -18.94
N LEU A 845 -27.90 -11.32 -18.09
CA LEU A 845 -27.94 -9.87 -18.32
C LEU A 845 -26.72 -9.37 -19.09
N LEU A 846 -25.51 -9.79 -18.72
CA LEU A 846 -24.27 -9.41 -19.41
C LEU A 846 -24.15 -10.00 -20.83
N ALA A 847 -24.82 -11.12 -21.11
CA ALA A 847 -24.98 -11.64 -22.47
C ALA A 847 -25.68 -10.64 -23.43
N ARG A 848 -26.34 -9.60 -22.89
CA ARG A 848 -26.99 -8.52 -23.68
C ARG A 848 -26.05 -7.35 -24.01
N GLY A 849 -24.86 -7.25 -23.41
CA GLY A 849 -23.90 -6.19 -23.70
C GLY A 849 -22.83 -5.95 -22.61
N GLN A 850 -21.73 -5.29 -23.00
CA GLN A 850 -20.53 -5.06 -22.17
C GLN A 850 -20.69 -4.09 -20.98
N GLY A 851 -21.92 -3.65 -20.67
CA GLY A 851 -22.19 -2.77 -19.53
C GLY A 851 -23.65 -2.33 -19.52
N LEU A 852 -24.34 -2.53 -18.39
CA LEU A 852 -25.78 -2.32 -18.27
C LEU A 852 -26.13 -1.75 -16.90
N THR A 853 -26.84 -0.62 -16.87
CA THR A 853 -27.60 -0.20 -15.68
C THR A 853 -28.91 -0.96 -15.68
N LEU A 854 -29.21 -1.67 -14.59
CA LEU A 854 -30.39 -2.54 -14.50
C LEU A 854 -31.69 -1.73 -14.40
N GLY A 855 -32.79 -2.28 -14.92
CA GLY A 855 -34.12 -1.73 -14.67
C GLY A 855 -34.54 -1.90 -13.20
N ASP A 856 -35.53 -1.13 -12.75
CA ASP A 856 -36.00 -1.14 -11.35
C ASP A 856 -36.39 -2.55 -10.87
N ARG A 857 -37.05 -3.34 -11.73
CA ARG A 857 -37.39 -4.74 -11.46
C ARG A 857 -36.15 -5.64 -11.37
N GLU A 858 -35.28 -5.61 -12.37
CA GLU A 858 -34.06 -6.42 -12.41
C GLU A 858 -33.15 -6.11 -11.20
N THR A 859 -33.12 -4.85 -10.77
CA THR A 859 -32.47 -4.37 -9.54
C THR A 859 -33.10 -4.96 -8.28
N CYS A 860 -34.44 -4.91 -8.15
CA CYS A 860 -35.14 -5.51 -7.00
C CYS A 860 -34.96 -7.03 -6.93
N ASP A 861 -35.07 -7.71 -8.08
CA ASP A 861 -34.99 -9.17 -8.18
C ASP A 861 -33.56 -9.67 -7.90
N LEU A 862 -32.51 -8.88 -8.22
CA LEU A 862 -31.11 -9.18 -7.86
C LEU A 862 -30.81 -8.89 -6.38
N LEU A 863 -31.16 -7.70 -5.88
CA LEU A 863 -30.91 -7.30 -4.48
C LEU A 863 -31.67 -8.20 -3.49
N GLY A 864 -32.88 -8.64 -3.85
CA GLY A 864 -33.70 -9.54 -3.06
C GLY A 864 -33.04 -10.89 -2.77
N ARG A 865 -32.16 -11.39 -3.64
CA ARG A 865 -31.41 -12.65 -3.44
C ARG A 865 -30.32 -12.57 -2.38
N TYR A 866 -29.91 -11.36 -1.99
CA TYR A 866 -29.01 -11.13 -0.86
C TYR A 866 -29.76 -10.61 0.38
N GLY A 867 -31.11 -10.74 0.40
CA GLY A 867 -31.98 -10.25 1.47
C GLY A 867 -32.32 -8.76 1.41
N VAL A 868 -31.75 -7.99 0.48
CA VAL A 868 -31.89 -6.52 0.40
C VAL A 868 -33.22 -6.14 -0.25
N ARG A 869 -34.25 -5.89 0.57
CA ARG A 869 -35.60 -5.56 0.13
C ARG A 869 -35.77 -4.07 -0.18
N VAL A 870 -35.94 -3.74 -1.47
CA VAL A 870 -36.25 -2.39 -1.95
C VAL A 870 -37.76 -2.16 -1.98
N HIS A 871 -38.23 -1.02 -1.48
CA HIS A 871 -39.64 -0.62 -1.52
C HIS A 871 -40.06 -0.36 -2.98
N ARG A 872 -40.97 -1.16 -3.51
CA ARG A 872 -41.46 -1.04 -4.89
C ARG A 872 -42.14 0.31 -5.12
N ALA A 873 -41.59 1.10 -6.05
CA ALA A 873 -42.30 2.19 -6.68
C ALA A 873 -43.07 1.64 -7.90
N LEU A 874 -44.37 1.93 -7.97
CA LEU A 874 -45.23 1.50 -9.07
C LEU A 874 -45.43 2.66 -10.06
N PRO A 875 -45.21 2.46 -11.38
CA PRO A 875 -45.51 3.46 -12.39
C PRO A 875 -46.97 3.89 -12.36
N ALA A 876 -47.20 5.20 -12.44
CA ALA A 876 -48.52 5.80 -12.32
C ALA A 876 -48.77 6.84 -13.43
N PRO A 877 -48.75 6.46 -14.72
CA PRO A 877 -48.79 7.43 -15.83
C PRO A 877 -50.11 8.22 -15.95
N THR A 878 -51.19 7.76 -15.31
CA THR A 878 -52.44 8.50 -15.12
C THR A 878 -52.84 8.58 -13.62
N PRO A 879 -53.76 9.49 -13.23
CA PRO A 879 -54.31 9.52 -11.88
C PRO A 879 -55.03 8.21 -11.47
N ASP A 880 -55.58 7.47 -12.43
CA ASP A 880 -56.24 6.18 -12.16
C ASP A 880 -55.24 5.06 -11.92
N ASP A 881 -54.11 5.06 -12.64
CA ASP A 881 -52.98 4.17 -12.34
C ASP A 881 -52.37 4.50 -10.97
N ALA A 882 -52.27 5.80 -10.62
CA ALA A 882 -51.81 6.23 -9.29
C ALA A 882 -52.71 5.66 -8.18
N ALA A 883 -54.03 5.78 -8.35
CA ALA A 883 -55.01 5.22 -7.43
C ALA A 883 -54.96 3.68 -7.38
N ALA A 884 -54.80 3.00 -8.51
CA ALA A 884 -54.64 1.55 -8.56
C ALA A 884 -53.37 1.09 -7.82
N ALA A 885 -52.24 1.75 -8.08
CA ALA A 885 -50.98 1.52 -7.38
C ALA A 885 -51.10 1.75 -5.88
N ALA A 886 -51.75 2.83 -5.44
CA ALA A 886 -51.95 3.11 -4.02
C ALA A 886 -52.84 2.07 -3.33
N ARG A 887 -53.91 1.59 -3.99
CA ARG A 887 -54.72 0.47 -3.49
C ARG A 887 -53.95 -0.86 -3.44
N THR A 888 -52.94 -1.06 -4.29
CA THR A 888 -52.04 -2.22 -4.24
C THR A 888 -50.97 -2.12 -3.15
N LEU A 889 -50.49 -0.91 -2.84
CA LEU A 889 -49.43 -0.66 -1.86
C LEU A 889 -49.95 -0.47 -0.41
N GLY A 890 -51.20 -0.02 -0.27
CA GLY A 890 -51.76 0.43 1.00
C GLY A 890 -51.44 1.90 1.31
N TYR A 891 -52.38 2.61 1.92
CA TYR A 891 -52.20 3.98 2.40
C TYR A 891 -51.58 4.01 3.81
N PRO A 892 -50.80 5.05 4.19
CA PRO A 892 -50.48 6.24 3.40
C PRO A 892 -49.36 6.01 2.36
N VAL A 893 -49.43 6.76 1.26
CA VAL A 893 -48.48 6.68 0.13
C VAL A 893 -47.76 8.01 -0.13
N ALA A 894 -46.68 7.92 -0.90
CA ALA A 894 -45.99 9.04 -1.51
C ALA A 894 -46.14 9.00 -3.04
N LEU A 895 -46.38 10.15 -3.65
CA LEU A 895 -46.34 10.36 -5.10
C LEU A 895 -45.03 11.09 -5.45
N LYS A 896 -44.27 10.57 -6.42
CA LYS A 896 -42.92 11.06 -6.75
C LYS A 896 -42.73 11.19 -8.26
N ALA A 897 -42.22 12.32 -8.74
CA ALA A 897 -41.74 12.44 -10.11
C ALA A 897 -40.37 11.75 -10.25
N THR A 898 -40.15 11.01 -11.34
CA THR A 898 -38.88 10.30 -11.62
C THR A 898 -38.15 10.83 -12.85
N ALA A 899 -38.55 11.99 -13.37
CA ALA A 899 -37.80 12.76 -14.36
C ALA A 899 -36.34 12.99 -13.90
N PRO A 900 -35.31 12.77 -14.76
CA PRO A 900 -33.91 12.85 -14.34
C PRO A 900 -33.49 14.17 -13.68
N HIS A 901 -34.12 15.29 -14.03
CA HIS A 901 -33.82 16.61 -13.46
C HIS A 901 -34.54 16.90 -12.12
N LEU A 902 -35.50 16.07 -11.70
CA LEU A 902 -36.18 16.13 -10.40
C LEU A 902 -35.73 15.04 -9.43
N ARG A 903 -35.03 13.99 -9.90
CA ARG A 903 -34.46 12.94 -9.05
C ARG A 903 -33.52 13.55 -7.99
N HIS A 904 -33.66 13.10 -6.76
CA HIS A 904 -32.90 13.58 -5.59
C HIS A 904 -33.05 15.09 -5.27
N ARG A 905 -34.03 15.78 -5.89
CA ARG A 905 -34.35 17.21 -5.67
C ARG A 905 -35.71 17.40 -5.01
N ALA A 906 -35.87 16.85 -3.80
CA ALA A 906 -37.09 17.01 -3.01
C ALA A 906 -37.37 18.47 -2.64
N ASP A 907 -36.34 19.31 -2.58
CA ASP A 907 -36.40 20.77 -2.41
C ASP A 907 -37.17 21.49 -3.54
N LEU A 908 -37.20 20.90 -4.74
CA LEU A 908 -37.98 21.43 -5.86
C LEU A 908 -39.46 21.04 -5.80
N GLY A 909 -39.92 20.28 -4.80
CA GLY A 909 -41.33 19.94 -4.64
C GLY A 909 -41.85 18.85 -5.60
N GLY A 910 -40.98 18.12 -6.30
CA GLY A 910 -41.33 16.97 -7.16
C GLY A 910 -41.78 15.70 -6.41
N VAL A 911 -42.09 15.83 -5.11
CA VAL A 911 -42.53 14.76 -4.22
C VAL A 911 -43.71 15.26 -3.39
N ARG A 912 -44.68 14.39 -3.14
CA ARG A 912 -45.78 14.55 -2.18
C ARG A 912 -45.77 13.33 -1.24
N LEU A 913 -45.84 13.58 0.06
CA LEU A 913 -45.74 12.56 1.12
C LEU A 913 -47.03 12.51 1.94
N ASP A 914 -47.19 11.45 2.73
CA ASP A 914 -48.24 11.29 3.74
C ASP A 914 -49.68 11.40 3.17
N LEU A 915 -49.85 11.00 1.91
CA LEU A 915 -51.15 11.00 1.23
C LEU A 915 -51.97 9.84 1.80
N ALA A 916 -53.00 10.15 2.59
CA ALA A 916 -53.72 9.16 3.39
C ALA A 916 -54.89 8.48 2.65
N ASP A 917 -55.34 9.05 1.52
CA ASP A 917 -56.47 8.55 0.75
C ASP A 917 -56.38 8.90 -0.76
N GLU A 918 -57.35 8.41 -1.53
CA GLU A 918 -57.39 8.58 -2.99
C GLU A 918 -57.73 10.02 -3.44
N GLU A 919 -58.45 10.80 -2.63
CA GLU A 919 -58.76 12.20 -2.95
C GLU A 919 -57.50 13.06 -2.82
N GLN A 920 -56.77 12.90 -1.72
CA GLN A 920 -55.47 13.53 -1.48
C GLN A 920 -54.48 13.16 -2.59
N LEU A 921 -54.41 11.89 -2.97
CA LEU A 921 -53.54 11.43 -4.05
C LEU A 921 -53.89 12.04 -5.40
N ARG A 922 -55.17 12.10 -5.78
CA ARG A 922 -55.61 12.70 -7.05
C ARG A 922 -55.38 14.21 -7.09
N ARG A 923 -55.60 14.92 -5.97
CA ARG A 923 -55.26 16.35 -5.81
C ARG A 923 -53.75 16.59 -5.96
N ALA A 924 -52.95 15.84 -5.21
CA ALA A 924 -51.49 15.89 -5.26
C ALA A 924 -50.92 15.57 -6.67
N TYR A 925 -51.57 14.68 -7.42
CA TYR A 925 -51.21 14.37 -8.80
C TYR A 925 -51.47 15.56 -9.74
N ALA A 926 -52.66 16.18 -9.64
CA ALA A 926 -53.01 17.35 -10.45
C ALA A 926 -52.00 18.49 -10.22
N GLU A 927 -51.77 18.87 -8.96
CA GLU A 927 -50.77 19.88 -8.56
C GLU A 927 -49.37 19.59 -9.15
N LEU A 928 -48.92 18.33 -9.05
CA LEU A 928 -47.59 17.92 -9.49
C LEU A 928 -47.47 17.99 -11.03
N THR A 929 -48.54 17.72 -11.78
CA THR A 929 -48.55 17.92 -13.24
C THR A 929 -48.69 19.39 -13.65
N GLU A 930 -49.40 20.21 -12.88
CA GLU A 930 -49.54 21.65 -13.14
C GLU A 930 -48.22 22.40 -12.89
N LEU A 931 -47.50 22.07 -11.81
CA LEU A 931 -46.25 22.72 -11.43
C LEU A 931 -45.04 22.32 -12.28
N PHE A 932 -44.98 21.07 -12.76
CA PHE A 932 -43.76 20.52 -13.36
C PHE A 932 -43.91 19.97 -14.79
N GLY A 933 -45.13 19.84 -15.33
CA GLY A 933 -45.37 19.46 -16.73
C GLY A 933 -46.04 18.09 -16.91
N LYS A 934 -45.91 17.51 -18.12
CA LYS A 934 -46.76 16.38 -18.53
C LYS A 934 -46.32 15.07 -17.86
N PRO A 935 -47.25 14.14 -17.52
CA PRO A 935 -46.92 12.84 -16.94
C PRO A 935 -45.84 12.04 -17.70
N ALA A 936 -45.80 12.12 -19.03
CA ALA A 936 -44.80 11.43 -19.85
C ALA A 936 -43.36 11.96 -19.63
N GLU A 937 -43.22 13.25 -19.30
CA GLU A 937 -41.96 13.91 -18.96
C GLU A 937 -41.60 13.65 -17.48
N LEU A 938 -42.58 13.81 -16.59
CA LEU A 938 -42.43 13.65 -15.14
C LEU A 938 -42.20 12.22 -14.66
N ARG A 939 -42.74 11.24 -15.39
CA ARG A 939 -42.71 9.80 -15.05
C ARG A 939 -43.11 9.56 -13.59
N PRO A 940 -44.32 9.94 -13.18
CA PRO A 940 -44.78 9.80 -11.80
C PRO A 940 -44.89 8.33 -11.38
N VAL A 941 -44.55 8.07 -10.12
CA VAL A 941 -44.65 6.77 -9.46
C VAL A 941 -45.29 6.93 -8.08
N VAL A 942 -46.00 5.90 -7.63
CA VAL A 942 -46.53 5.80 -6.25
C VAL A 942 -45.70 4.77 -5.48
N GLN A 943 -45.39 5.08 -4.21
CA GLN A 943 -44.61 4.21 -3.31
C GLN A 943 -45.21 4.30 -1.90
N GLY A 944 -45.28 3.18 -1.17
CA GLY A 944 -45.74 3.18 0.23
C GLY A 944 -44.80 3.99 1.14
N MET A 945 -45.36 4.66 2.16
CA MET A 945 -44.58 5.43 3.12
C MET A 945 -43.66 4.54 3.96
N ALA A 946 -42.44 5.02 4.24
CA ALA A 946 -41.54 4.42 5.23
C ALA A 946 -41.83 4.97 6.64
N PRO A 947 -41.49 4.24 7.71
CA PRO A 947 -41.46 4.79 9.07
C PRO A 947 -40.52 6.00 9.16
N ARG A 948 -40.79 6.92 10.09
CA ARG A 948 -39.92 8.09 10.32
C ARG A 948 -38.57 7.63 10.88
N GLY A 949 -37.49 8.09 10.27
CA GLY A 949 -36.11 7.72 10.59
C GLY A 949 -35.10 8.74 10.06
N VAL A 950 -33.83 8.35 10.02
CA VAL A 950 -32.76 9.15 9.41
C VAL A 950 -32.50 8.66 7.98
N ASP A 951 -32.52 9.57 7.01
CA ASP A 951 -32.17 9.25 5.63
C ASP A 951 -30.65 9.04 5.49
N THR A 952 -30.26 7.87 5.01
CA THR A 952 -28.86 7.48 4.78
C THR A 952 -28.62 7.09 3.32
N VAL A 953 -27.35 6.96 2.94
CA VAL A 953 -26.92 6.50 1.62
C VAL A 953 -25.84 5.42 1.76
N VAL A 954 -26.02 4.32 1.03
CA VAL A 954 -25.05 3.22 0.91
C VAL A 954 -24.63 3.12 -0.55
N ARG A 955 -23.31 3.08 -0.83
CA ARG A 955 -22.80 2.86 -2.19
C ARG A 955 -21.67 1.84 -2.17
N ALA A 956 -21.68 0.91 -3.12
CA ALA A 956 -20.53 0.06 -3.41
C ALA A 956 -20.06 0.36 -4.84
N VAL A 957 -18.75 0.47 -5.06
CA VAL A 957 -18.16 0.72 -6.40
C VAL A 957 -16.89 -0.10 -6.58
N ILE A 958 -16.65 -0.57 -7.80
CA ILE A 958 -15.38 -1.22 -8.17
C ILE A 958 -14.48 -0.20 -8.88
N ASP A 959 -13.41 0.19 -8.21
CA ASP A 959 -12.37 1.06 -8.76
C ASP A 959 -11.22 0.23 -9.37
N PRO A 960 -10.77 0.50 -10.62
CA PRO A 960 -9.71 -0.28 -11.26
C PRO A 960 -8.33 -0.27 -10.57
N ALA A 961 -8.11 0.65 -9.62
CA ALA A 961 -6.85 0.81 -8.91
C ALA A 961 -6.93 0.33 -7.44
N ALA A 962 -8.02 0.64 -6.73
CA ALA A 962 -8.22 0.27 -5.33
C ALA A 962 -8.96 -1.06 -5.11
N GLY A 963 -9.76 -1.52 -6.06
CA GLY A 963 -10.68 -2.65 -5.90
C GLY A 963 -12.11 -2.21 -5.51
N ALA A 964 -12.86 -3.12 -4.89
CA ALA A 964 -14.22 -2.86 -4.44
C ALA A 964 -14.25 -2.04 -3.13
N VAL A 965 -15.05 -0.98 -3.10
CA VAL A 965 -15.14 -0.01 -1.98
C VAL A 965 -16.60 0.17 -1.57
N LEU A 966 -16.92 -0.14 -0.31
CA LEU A 966 -18.18 0.23 0.32
C LEU A 966 -18.08 1.66 0.90
N SER A 967 -19.16 2.42 0.81
CA SER A 967 -19.27 3.81 1.28
C SER A 967 -20.60 4.03 1.99
N PHE A 968 -20.58 4.80 3.07
CA PHE A 968 -21.74 5.12 3.89
C PHE A 968 -21.74 6.60 4.29
N GLY A 969 -22.93 7.21 4.37
CA GLY A 969 -23.14 8.54 4.93
C GLY A 969 -24.62 8.85 5.15
N LEU A 970 -24.93 10.03 5.66
CA LEU A 970 -26.31 10.52 5.65
C LEU A 970 -26.67 11.04 4.25
N ALA A 971 -27.95 10.97 3.87
CA ALA A 971 -28.42 11.55 2.63
C ALA A 971 -28.51 13.10 2.72
N GLY A 972 -28.76 13.74 1.58
CA GLY A 972 -29.03 15.19 1.50
C GLY A 972 -27.82 16.06 1.13
N ALA A 973 -28.12 17.21 0.53
CA ALA A 973 -27.14 18.08 -0.12
C ALA A 973 -26.06 18.63 0.84
N ALA A 974 -26.41 18.92 2.10
CA ALA A 974 -25.44 19.42 3.08
C ALA A 974 -24.36 18.36 3.41
N THR A 975 -24.76 17.11 3.60
CA THR A 975 -23.84 15.98 3.86
C THR A 975 -22.92 15.73 2.67
N GLN A 976 -23.48 15.80 1.45
CA GLN A 976 -22.72 15.67 0.20
C GLN A 976 -21.72 16.82 0.00
N LEU A 977 -22.11 18.08 0.25
CA LEU A 977 -21.24 19.25 0.15
C LEU A 977 -20.12 19.25 1.20
N LEU A 978 -20.39 18.79 2.42
CA LEU A 978 -19.40 18.66 3.49
C LEU A 978 -18.49 17.43 3.32
N GLY A 979 -18.77 16.55 2.36
CA GLY A 979 -18.06 15.30 2.12
C GLY A 979 -18.13 14.32 3.29
N ASP A 980 -19.21 14.32 4.07
CA ASP A 980 -19.35 13.48 5.27
C ASP A 980 -19.78 12.05 4.94
N MET A 981 -18.93 11.34 4.22
CA MET A 981 -19.04 9.90 4.00
C MET A 981 -17.79 9.17 4.48
N ALA A 982 -17.99 7.98 5.02
CA ALA A 982 -16.94 7.04 5.37
C ALA A 982 -16.87 5.92 4.31
N HIS A 983 -15.73 5.23 4.27
CA HIS A 983 -15.44 4.19 3.28
C HIS A 983 -14.77 2.97 3.92
N ARG A 984 -14.87 1.79 3.28
CA ARG A 984 -14.11 0.56 3.57
C ARG A 984 -13.81 -0.19 2.27
N LEU A 985 -12.77 -1.01 2.27
CA LEU A 985 -12.61 -2.04 1.24
C LEU A 985 -13.63 -3.17 1.45
N ILE A 986 -13.99 -3.84 0.36
CA ILE A 986 -14.79 -5.07 0.35
C ILE A 986 -13.82 -6.28 0.22
N PRO A 987 -14.06 -7.40 0.94
CA PRO A 987 -15.17 -7.64 1.87
C PRO A 987 -15.04 -6.88 3.20
N VAL A 988 -16.18 -6.44 3.72
CA VAL A 988 -16.34 -5.70 4.97
C VAL A 988 -16.61 -6.68 6.12
N THR A 989 -15.94 -6.48 7.26
CA THR A 989 -16.17 -7.25 8.48
C THR A 989 -17.26 -6.65 9.36
N ASP A 990 -17.80 -7.44 10.29
CA ASP A 990 -18.69 -6.98 11.39
C ASP A 990 -18.17 -5.70 12.06
N ARG A 991 -16.91 -5.69 12.50
CA ARG A 991 -16.25 -4.53 13.12
C ARG A 991 -16.08 -3.36 12.16
N ASP A 992 -15.81 -3.64 10.88
CA ASP A 992 -15.73 -2.60 9.86
C ASP A 992 -17.08 -1.95 9.60
N ALA A 993 -18.20 -2.67 9.67
CA ALA A 993 -19.55 -2.10 9.53
C ALA A 993 -19.90 -1.15 10.69
N THR A 994 -19.72 -1.59 11.94
CA THR A 994 -19.89 -0.72 13.12
C THR A 994 -18.98 0.51 13.08
N SER A 995 -17.72 0.32 12.70
CA SER A 995 -16.72 1.39 12.60
C SER A 995 -17.00 2.33 11.41
N LEU A 996 -17.57 1.83 10.30
CA LEU A 996 -18.00 2.61 9.14
C LEU A 996 -19.16 3.55 9.53
N ILE A 997 -20.19 3.06 10.23
CA ILE A 997 -21.32 3.88 10.69
C ILE A 997 -20.86 4.96 11.69
N ARG A 998 -19.97 4.60 12.63
CA ARG A 998 -19.50 5.53 13.68
C ARG A 998 -18.46 6.56 13.19
N SER A 999 -17.90 6.42 11.98
CA SER A 999 -16.80 7.27 11.49
C SER A 999 -17.22 8.49 10.67
N ILE A 1000 -18.51 8.68 10.37
CA ILE A 1000 -19.02 9.95 9.83
C ILE A 1000 -19.23 10.98 10.95
N ARG A 1001 -18.93 12.27 10.72
CA ARG A 1001 -19.04 13.32 11.75
C ARG A 1001 -20.48 13.54 12.20
N THR A 1002 -21.44 13.24 11.33
CA THR A 1002 -22.88 13.30 11.58
C THR A 1002 -23.46 12.08 12.31
N ALA A 1003 -22.64 11.07 12.66
CA ALA A 1003 -23.07 9.86 13.36
C ALA A 1003 -23.90 10.08 14.65
N PRO A 1004 -23.71 11.14 15.47
CA PRO A 1004 -24.58 11.40 16.61
C PRO A 1004 -26.08 11.50 16.29
N LEU A 1005 -26.46 11.87 15.06
CA LEU A 1005 -27.86 11.87 14.61
C LEU A 1005 -28.49 10.47 14.61
N LEU A 1006 -27.68 9.42 14.41
CA LEU A 1006 -28.10 8.02 14.43
C LEU A 1006 -28.25 7.48 15.87
N PHE A 1007 -27.53 8.06 16.84
CA PHE A 1007 -27.43 7.54 18.22
C PHE A 1007 -28.18 8.39 19.27
N GLY A 1008 -29.00 9.35 18.83
CA GLY A 1008 -29.87 10.17 19.69
C GLY A 1008 -29.35 11.58 19.93
N TRP A 1009 -29.60 12.49 18.98
CA TRP A 1009 -29.17 13.89 19.06
C TRP A 1009 -30.36 14.80 19.35
N ARG A 1010 -30.19 15.75 20.30
CA ARG A 1010 -31.24 16.70 20.74
C ARG A 1010 -32.59 16.03 21.10
N GLY A 1011 -32.54 14.80 21.62
CA GLY A 1011 -33.74 14.05 22.01
C GLY A 1011 -34.40 13.24 20.89
N SER A 1012 -33.77 13.07 19.73
CA SER A 1012 -34.19 12.03 18.78
C SER A 1012 -34.03 10.64 19.41
N ALA A 1013 -34.88 9.70 19.04
CA ALA A 1013 -34.63 8.29 19.33
C ALA A 1013 -33.38 7.83 18.53
N PRO A 1014 -32.55 6.92 19.07
CA PRO A 1014 -31.57 6.17 18.29
C PRO A 1014 -32.25 5.38 17.16
N VAL A 1015 -31.52 5.13 16.08
CA VAL A 1015 -31.96 4.27 14.97
C VAL A 1015 -31.55 2.82 15.21
N ASP A 1016 -32.16 1.90 14.48
CA ASP A 1016 -31.75 0.50 14.40
C ASP A 1016 -30.41 0.35 13.66
N ALA A 1017 -29.33 0.54 14.41
CA ALA A 1017 -27.97 0.41 13.90
C ALA A 1017 -27.64 -1.03 13.49
N ALA A 1018 -28.26 -2.04 14.10
CA ALA A 1018 -27.98 -3.45 13.77
C ALA A 1018 -28.54 -3.82 12.39
N ALA A 1019 -29.77 -3.39 12.06
CA ALA A 1019 -30.32 -3.54 10.73
C ALA A 1019 -29.48 -2.81 9.65
N LEU A 1020 -28.91 -1.66 10.00
CA LEU A 1020 -28.00 -0.91 9.12
C LEU A 1020 -26.64 -1.61 8.93
N GLU A 1021 -26.07 -2.18 9.98
CA GLU A 1021 -24.84 -3.01 9.90
C GLU A 1021 -25.09 -4.22 8.99
N GLU A 1022 -26.19 -4.95 9.18
CA GLU A 1022 -26.55 -6.10 8.34
C GLU A 1022 -26.74 -5.72 6.86
N LEU A 1023 -27.37 -4.56 6.57
CA LEU A 1023 -27.51 -4.06 5.20
C LEU A 1023 -26.15 -3.77 4.55
N LEU A 1024 -25.22 -3.15 5.28
CA LEU A 1024 -23.86 -2.86 4.80
C LEU A 1024 -23.09 -4.15 4.49
N LEU A 1025 -23.25 -5.17 5.34
CA LEU A 1025 -22.60 -6.47 5.22
C LEU A 1025 -23.17 -7.29 4.03
N ARG A 1026 -24.50 -7.30 3.85
CA ARG A 1026 -25.17 -7.92 2.68
C ARG A 1026 -24.80 -7.25 1.36
N VAL A 1027 -24.71 -5.91 1.32
CA VAL A 1027 -24.24 -5.16 0.13
C VAL A 1027 -22.76 -5.42 -0.14
N SER A 1028 -21.93 -5.57 0.90
CA SER A 1028 -20.54 -6.00 0.73
C SER A 1028 -20.45 -7.40 0.12
N ARG A 1029 -21.23 -8.35 0.63
CA ARG A 1029 -21.21 -9.76 0.19
C ARG A 1029 -21.55 -9.88 -1.30
N LEU A 1030 -22.66 -9.27 -1.74
CA LEU A 1030 -23.08 -9.18 -3.15
C LEU A 1030 -21.98 -8.73 -4.13
N VAL A 1031 -21.13 -7.78 -3.73
CA VAL A 1031 -20.10 -7.20 -4.62
C VAL A 1031 -18.76 -7.95 -4.55
N ASP A 1032 -18.52 -8.75 -3.50
CA ASP A 1032 -17.34 -9.61 -3.42
C ASP A 1032 -17.53 -10.91 -4.22
N ASP A 1033 -18.71 -11.54 -4.05
CA ASP A 1033 -19.16 -12.74 -4.75
C ASP A 1033 -19.36 -12.50 -6.26
N HIS A 1034 -19.80 -11.29 -6.64
CA HIS A 1034 -20.09 -10.93 -8.03
C HIS A 1034 -19.34 -9.65 -8.45
N PRO A 1035 -18.06 -9.73 -8.84
CA PRO A 1035 -17.26 -8.59 -9.32
C PRO A 1035 -17.80 -7.96 -10.62
N GLU A 1036 -18.77 -8.58 -11.27
CA GLU A 1036 -19.60 -8.03 -12.34
C GLU A 1036 -20.42 -6.82 -11.86
N VAL A 1037 -20.74 -6.74 -10.56
CA VAL A 1037 -21.54 -5.69 -9.91
C VAL A 1037 -20.67 -4.45 -9.66
N VAL A 1038 -20.24 -3.82 -10.76
CA VAL A 1038 -19.29 -2.69 -10.73
C VAL A 1038 -19.81 -1.41 -10.06
N ALA A 1039 -21.12 -1.30 -9.80
CA ALA A 1039 -21.68 -0.31 -8.87
C ALA A 1039 -23.04 -0.71 -8.29
N VAL A 1040 -23.24 -0.40 -7.00
CA VAL A 1040 -24.52 -0.39 -6.28
C VAL A 1040 -24.69 0.99 -5.63
N THR A 1041 -25.90 1.55 -5.64
CA THR A 1041 -26.28 2.70 -4.82
C THR A 1041 -27.68 2.45 -4.25
N LEU A 1042 -27.81 2.58 -2.93
CA LEU A 1042 -29.08 2.60 -2.20
C LEU A 1042 -29.25 4.02 -1.64
N GLU A 1043 -30.23 4.76 -2.15
CA GLU A 1043 -30.42 6.19 -1.84
C GLU A 1043 -31.88 6.64 -2.07
N PRO A 1044 -32.60 7.11 -1.04
CA PRO A 1044 -32.28 7.04 0.39
C PRO A 1044 -32.58 5.66 0.99
N VAL A 1045 -31.86 5.31 2.05
CA VAL A 1045 -32.19 4.25 2.99
C VAL A 1045 -32.63 4.91 4.30
N VAL A 1046 -33.92 4.81 4.62
CA VAL A 1046 -34.48 5.40 5.84
C VAL A 1046 -34.25 4.43 7.00
N VAL A 1047 -33.47 4.81 8.00
CA VAL A 1047 -33.19 3.98 9.17
C VAL A 1047 -34.02 4.48 10.34
N ALA A 1048 -35.02 3.69 10.74
CA ALA A 1048 -35.96 4.04 11.81
C ALA A 1048 -35.47 3.48 13.17
N PRO A 1049 -36.13 3.80 14.31
CA PRO A 1049 -35.80 3.18 15.59
C PRO A 1049 -36.03 1.66 15.66
N HIS A 1050 -36.75 1.09 14.69
CA HIS A 1050 -36.95 -0.34 14.52
C HIS A 1050 -36.92 -0.65 13.01
N GLY A 1051 -35.89 -1.35 12.53
CA GLY A 1051 -35.68 -1.66 11.12
C GLY A 1051 -35.37 -0.47 10.21
N LEU A 1052 -35.30 -0.74 8.90
CA LEU A 1052 -35.02 0.24 7.85
C LEU A 1052 -35.84 0.01 6.58
N SER A 1053 -35.88 1.01 5.71
CA SER A 1053 -36.59 0.99 4.42
C SER A 1053 -35.69 1.53 3.31
N VAL A 1054 -35.29 0.66 2.38
CA VAL A 1054 -34.56 1.06 1.16
C VAL A 1054 -35.57 1.62 0.15
N LEU A 1055 -35.61 2.94 -0.02
CA LEU A 1055 -36.60 3.62 -0.88
C LEU A 1055 -36.17 3.82 -2.33
N GLY A 1056 -34.88 3.73 -2.62
CA GLY A 1056 -34.33 3.82 -3.96
C GLY A 1056 -33.07 2.98 -4.10
N ALA A 1057 -32.93 2.31 -5.22
CA ALA A 1057 -31.75 1.50 -5.53
C ALA A 1057 -31.40 1.63 -7.02
N SER A 1058 -30.11 1.55 -7.33
CA SER A 1058 -29.62 1.33 -8.71
C SER A 1058 -28.40 0.43 -8.70
N VAL A 1059 -28.35 -0.49 -9.65
CA VAL A 1059 -27.24 -1.42 -9.86
C VAL A 1059 -26.74 -1.30 -11.30
N ARG A 1060 -25.43 -1.33 -11.49
CA ARG A 1060 -24.80 -1.39 -12.81
C ARG A 1060 -23.87 -2.59 -12.88
N LEU A 1061 -24.10 -3.44 -13.88
CA LEU A 1061 -23.26 -4.56 -14.24
C LEU A 1061 -22.28 -4.16 -15.37
N ALA A 1062 -21.11 -4.77 -15.37
CA ALA A 1062 -20.18 -4.83 -16.51
C ALA A 1062 -19.28 -6.06 -16.34
N PRO A 1063 -18.59 -6.56 -17.38
CA PRO A 1063 -17.54 -7.56 -17.21
C PRO A 1063 -16.52 -7.08 -16.17
N PRO A 1064 -16.05 -7.95 -15.25
CA PRO A 1064 -15.16 -7.54 -14.18
C PRO A 1064 -13.82 -7.06 -14.74
N PRO A 1065 -13.20 -6.01 -14.16
CA PRO A 1065 -11.83 -5.65 -14.51
C PRO A 1065 -10.89 -6.82 -14.14
N ALA A 1066 -9.84 -7.03 -14.94
CA ALA A 1066 -8.88 -8.11 -14.74
C ALA A 1066 -8.35 -8.12 -13.28
N ARG A 1067 -8.65 -9.21 -12.55
CA ARG A 1067 -8.27 -9.45 -11.14
C ARG A 1067 -6.80 -9.89 -11.07
N ASP A 1068 -5.89 -9.03 -11.50
CA ASP A 1068 -4.44 -9.29 -11.61
C ASP A 1068 -3.75 -9.64 -10.29
N ASP A 1069 -4.41 -9.41 -9.14
CA ASP A 1069 -3.92 -9.71 -7.80
C ASP A 1069 -4.38 -11.08 -7.24
N LEU A 1070 -5.34 -11.73 -7.89
CA LEU A 1070 -5.62 -13.19 -7.77
C LEU A 1070 -5.06 -13.98 -8.98
N GLY A 1071 -4.43 -13.27 -9.91
CA GLY A 1071 -3.57 -13.84 -10.94
C GLY A 1071 -2.27 -14.41 -10.36
N PRO A 1072 -1.39 -14.96 -11.20
CA PRO A 1072 -0.10 -15.48 -10.78
C PRO A 1072 0.88 -14.34 -10.40
N ARG A 1073 2.07 -14.68 -9.88
CA ARG A 1073 3.11 -13.71 -9.50
C ARG A 1073 3.74 -13.01 -10.73
N THR A 1074 3.08 -11.97 -11.22
CA THR A 1074 3.55 -11.12 -12.32
C THR A 1074 4.18 -9.83 -11.79
N MET A 1075 5.24 -9.36 -12.44
CA MET A 1075 5.70 -7.98 -12.31
C MET A 1075 4.83 -7.08 -13.21
N PRO A 1076 4.58 -5.81 -12.84
CA PRO A 1076 3.73 -4.94 -13.65
C PRO A 1076 4.27 -4.77 -15.07
N ALA A 1077 3.35 -4.76 -16.04
CA ALA A 1077 3.56 -4.22 -17.37
C ALA A 1077 3.46 -2.68 -17.33
N TYR A 1078 4.31 -2.00 -18.10
CA TYR A 1078 4.51 -0.54 -18.10
C TYR A 1078 4.35 0.01 -19.54
#